data_AF-A0A939R667-F1
#
_entry.id   AF-A0A939R667-F1
#
_cell.length_a   1.000
_cell.length_b   1.000
_cell.length_c   1.000
_cell.angle_alpha   90.00
_cell.angle_beta   90.00
_cell.angle_gamma   90.00
#
_symmetry.space_group_name_H-M   'P 1'
#
loop_
_entity.id
_entity.type
_entity.pdbx_description
1 polymer ?
#
loop_
_entity_poly.entity_id
_entity_poly.type
_entity_poly.pdbx_seq_one_letter_code
_entity_poly.pdbx_strand_id
1 'polypeptide(L)'
;MKKKIRIKRMALVMVMALLLQVFAYSGADRTLAVTDISMDDFEDIISTYNIDDSIPSYNDYHAAHASEATPERTVVIGADSVVRYEESGAPAQPVTIAANDATVGAGEHQNGDSVLTSEDSLIEFEVDIPETGLYNMSLEYYPTTGKNSDIERAIFIDGELPFKEMSLVTFSRVWTAKGERVAGENGTMVYSWEKDNQGNDVKPGMKEAPEWQTRYVYDSDGYITTPLAVYLTAGRHTVTFVSIKEPVIIGSVIFDNAKAAPGYAEVKAANDAAGAKDTSGRQIVIQAENLSKASSQMLYPQQDQSSPEVVPASSKTLLNNTVGGNSWRLVGQWIEWQFDTPETGYYEITMHDKQNFSRGVAVSRRISIDGSVPFSELDNYEFGYSQNWKIETLSDESGEPYRFYLEAGTHTIRMEVVLGDFSSIVGMVEEAVQRLNDIYRRVIKITGVSPDRYRDYQIEASLPELTGDLIATRDILNAAIERLDIVAGKNSDKKTVLLTMRDQLDDLIEDNDDFVKVISSYKVNVRACGNWITQVISQPLAIDSFSVHSADTDSGISKSGFFKRAGHEISRLFYSFIIDYNQIGSVAEDKDTKVITLWIGSGRDQANVIKSLIDETFTNKNGISVNVQLVDMSTLLKATLVGEGPDVAIQVANTNGIAGA
;
A
#
# COMPACT_ATOMS: atom_id res chain seq x y z
N MET A 1 89.04 -8.52 7.50
CA MET A 1 88.14 -7.36 7.32
C MET A 1 86.87 -7.66 6.48
N LYS A 2 86.94 -8.48 5.41
CA LYS A 2 85.79 -8.80 4.53
C LYS A 2 84.61 -9.56 5.20
N LYS A 3 84.86 -10.40 6.22
CA LYS A 3 83.81 -11.19 6.91
C LYS A 3 82.88 -10.34 7.80
N LYS A 4 83.42 -9.33 8.49
CA LYS A 4 82.64 -8.39 9.33
C LYS A 4 81.74 -7.46 8.50
N ILE A 5 82.14 -7.10 7.28
CA ILE A 5 81.35 -6.25 6.37
C ILE A 5 80.17 -7.04 5.78
N ARG A 6 80.35 -8.34 5.46
CA ARG A 6 79.26 -9.21 5.01
C ARG A 6 78.18 -9.41 6.09
N ILE A 7 78.58 -9.61 7.35
CA ILE A 7 77.62 -9.79 8.46
C ILE A 7 76.84 -8.49 8.72
N LYS A 8 77.49 -7.32 8.64
CA LYS A 8 76.79 -6.03 8.78
C LYS A 8 75.83 -5.73 7.63
N ARG A 9 76.16 -6.11 6.39
CA ARG A 9 75.25 -5.97 5.24
C ARG A 9 74.07 -6.94 5.33
N MET A 10 74.27 -8.16 5.82
CA MET A 10 73.21 -9.16 5.99
C MET A 10 72.25 -8.79 7.14
N ALA A 11 72.78 -8.20 8.22
CA ALA A 11 71.96 -7.65 9.30
C ALA A 11 71.15 -6.42 8.85
N LEU A 12 71.73 -5.53 8.03
CA LEU A 12 71.02 -4.37 7.48
C LEU A 12 69.88 -4.79 6.53
N VAL A 13 70.11 -5.82 5.71
CA VAL A 13 69.08 -6.36 4.80
C VAL A 13 67.97 -7.07 5.59
N MET A 14 68.28 -7.80 6.67
CA MET A 14 67.26 -8.38 7.54
C MET A 14 66.45 -7.31 8.30
N VAL A 15 67.09 -6.23 8.76
CA VAL A 15 66.38 -5.12 9.43
C VAL A 15 65.51 -4.34 8.45
N MET A 16 65.97 -4.11 7.21
CA MET A 16 65.10 -3.55 6.16
C MET A 16 63.95 -4.49 5.78
N ALA A 17 64.17 -5.81 5.70
CA ALA A 17 63.12 -6.77 5.42
C ALA A 17 62.08 -6.85 6.55
N LEU A 18 62.52 -6.75 7.82
CA LEU A 18 61.62 -6.65 8.97
C LEU A 18 60.87 -5.32 8.99
N LEU A 19 61.51 -4.19 8.63
CA LEU A 19 60.84 -2.90 8.52
C LEU A 19 59.84 -2.87 7.36
N LEU A 20 60.14 -3.52 6.23
CA LEU A 20 59.20 -3.69 5.11
C LEU A 20 58.03 -4.63 5.47
N GLN A 21 58.24 -5.63 6.33
CA GLN A 21 57.15 -6.45 6.86
C GLN A 21 56.30 -5.71 7.90
N VAL A 22 56.87 -4.79 8.69
CA VAL A 22 56.10 -3.94 9.62
C VAL A 22 55.31 -2.86 8.86
N PHE A 23 55.80 -2.36 7.72
CA PHE A 23 55.03 -1.48 6.82
C PHE A 23 54.04 -2.23 5.92
N ALA A 24 54.19 -3.54 5.72
CA ALA A 24 53.19 -4.38 5.03
C ALA A 24 52.12 -4.93 6.00
N TYR A 25 52.34 -4.85 7.31
CA TYR A 25 51.39 -5.21 8.37
C TYR A 25 50.77 -4.00 9.09
N SER A 26 51.06 -2.78 8.67
CA SER A 26 50.07 -1.71 8.76
C SER A 26 49.10 -1.94 7.60
N GLY A 27 48.11 -2.81 7.81
CA GLY A 27 46.87 -2.66 7.06
C GLY A 27 46.53 -1.17 7.13
N ALA A 28 46.24 -0.54 5.99
CA ALA A 28 45.62 0.77 6.04
C ALA A 28 44.42 0.59 6.97
N ASP A 29 44.46 1.20 8.16
CA ASP A 29 43.28 1.36 8.99
C ASP A 29 42.28 2.06 8.08
N ARG A 30 41.40 1.29 7.44
CA ARG A 30 40.23 1.83 6.81
C ARG A 30 39.45 2.40 7.98
N THR A 31 39.50 3.70 8.15
CA THR A 31 38.59 4.40 9.05
C THR A 31 37.21 4.16 8.48
N LEU A 32 36.46 3.20 9.04
CA LEU A 32 35.07 3.00 8.67
C LEU A 32 34.26 4.16 9.24
N ALA A 33 33.30 4.69 8.49
CA ALA A 33 32.29 5.55 9.07
C ALA A 33 31.29 4.65 9.79
N VAL A 34 31.16 4.85 11.09
CA VAL A 34 30.24 4.11 11.97
C VAL A 34 29.69 5.13 12.96
N THR A 35 28.38 5.12 13.18
CA THR A 35 27.76 6.00 14.17
C THR A 35 28.02 5.51 15.59
N ASP A 36 28.09 6.44 16.55
CA ASP A 36 28.23 6.17 17.99
C ASP A 36 26.92 6.52 18.73
N ILE A 37 25.78 6.12 18.14
CA ILE A 37 24.42 6.33 18.65
C ILE A 37 23.82 4.96 18.95
N SER A 38 23.26 4.73 20.14
CA SER A 38 22.69 3.41 20.49
C SER A 38 21.39 3.13 19.73
N MET A 39 21.01 1.85 19.59
CA MET A 39 19.71 1.49 19.01
C MET A 39 18.54 2.13 19.77
N ASP A 40 18.58 2.13 21.11
CA ASP A 40 17.58 2.81 21.95
C ASP A 40 17.47 4.31 21.64
N ASP A 41 18.61 5.01 21.42
CA ASP A 41 18.60 6.43 21.06
C ASP A 41 17.97 6.68 19.68
N PHE A 42 18.18 5.77 18.71
CA PHE A 42 17.50 5.85 17.42
C PHE A 42 15.99 5.59 17.55
N GLU A 43 15.59 4.61 18.35
CA GLU A 43 14.19 4.30 18.63
C GLU A 43 13.47 5.47 19.31
N ASP A 44 14.15 6.18 20.21
CA ASP A 44 13.62 7.37 20.86
C ASP A 44 13.30 8.49 19.85
N ILE A 45 14.15 8.69 18.82
CA ILE A 45 13.93 9.68 17.75
C ILE A 45 12.65 9.38 16.95
N ILE A 46 12.35 8.10 16.70
CA ILE A 46 11.19 7.67 15.90
C ILE A 46 9.97 7.31 16.76
N SER A 47 10.02 7.53 18.07
CA SER A 47 8.95 7.14 18.98
C SER A 47 7.63 7.88 18.66
N THR A 48 6.54 7.10 18.59
CA THR A 48 5.24 7.42 17.96
C THR A 48 4.50 8.64 18.55
N TYR A 49 4.98 9.23 19.63
CA TYR A 49 4.26 10.28 20.36
C TYR A 49 4.71 11.72 20.08
N ASN A 50 5.84 11.92 19.40
CA ASN A 50 6.23 13.18 18.74
C ASN A 50 7.65 13.00 18.18
N ILE A 51 7.77 12.75 16.87
CA ILE A 51 9.02 13.07 16.17
C ILE A 51 9.32 14.55 16.45
N ASP A 52 10.55 14.88 16.84
CA ASP A 52 10.94 16.25 17.17
C ASP A 52 10.48 17.23 16.07
N ASP A 53 9.82 18.31 16.46
CA ASP A 53 9.34 19.36 15.56
C ASP A 53 10.50 20.06 14.83
N SER A 54 11.75 19.89 15.29
CA SER A 54 12.96 20.33 14.59
C SER A 54 13.26 19.55 13.31
N ILE A 55 12.75 18.32 13.17
CA ILE A 55 12.94 17.48 11.99
C ILE A 55 11.98 17.96 10.89
N PRO A 56 12.47 18.32 9.70
CA PRO A 56 11.63 18.86 8.64
C PRO A 56 10.70 17.79 8.05
N SER A 57 9.59 18.22 7.45
CA SER A 57 8.88 17.37 6.49
C SER A 57 9.73 17.17 5.23
N TYR A 58 9.49 16.11 4.46
CA TYR A 58 10.18 15.90 3.20
C TYR A 58 9.99 17.09 2.24
N ASN A 59 8.80 17.68 2.20
CA ASN A 59 8.54 18.82 1.33
C ASN A 59 9.41 20.02 1.71
N ASP A 60 9.57 20.32 3.01
CA ASP A 60 10.45 21.39 3.48
C ASP A 60 11.93 21.08 3.20
N TYR A 61 12.35 19.84 3.48
CA TYR A 61 13.70 19.35 3.21
C TYR A 61 14.05 19.43 1.73
N HIS A 62 13.18 18.92 0.86
CA HIS A 62 13.36 18.91 -0.59
C HIS A 62 13.33 20.33 -1.15
N ALA A 63 12.44 21.21 -0.66
CA ALA A 63 12.43 22.63 -1.05
C ALA A 63 13.75 23.34 -0.69
N ALA A 64 14.34 23.03 0.47
CA ALA A 64 15.63 23.57 0.89
C ALA A 64 16.80 23.12 0.00
N HIS A 65 16.69 21.95 -0.65
CA HIS A 65 17.71 21.38 -1.54
C HIS A 65 17.33 21.43 -3.03
N ALA A 66 16.25 22.14 -3.40
CA ALA A 66 15.72 22.13 -4.77
C ALA A 66 16.69 22.67 -5.84
N SER A 67 17.73 23.41 -5.44
CA SER A 67 18.79 23.90 -6.32
C SER A 67 19.99 22.97 -6.46
N GLU A 68 20.05 21.89 -5.68
CA GLU A 68 21.14 20.93 -5.72
C GLU A 68 21.08 20.07 -6.98
N ALA A 69 22.24 19.55 -7.41
CA ALA A 69 22.30 18.68 -8.58
C ALA A 69 21.62 17.33 -8.30
N THR A 70 21.09 16.69 -9.34
CA THR A 70 20.58 15.31 -9.34
C THR A 70 21.48 14.43 -10.22
N PRO A 71 22.53 13.80 -9.66
CA PRO A 71 23.52 13.08 -10.46
C PRO A 71 22.90 11.88 -11.20
N GLU A 72 23.37 11.59 -12.41
CA GLU A 72 23.00 10.38 -13.16
C GLU A 72 23.77 9.12 -12.68
N ARG A 73 24.65 9.28 -11.68
CA ARG A 73 25.46 8.21 -11.11
C ARG A 73 24.60 7.27 -10.28
N THR A 74 24.77 5.97 -10.50
CA THR A 74 24.26 4.92 -9.61
C THR A 74 25.36 4.48 -8.65
N VAL A 75 25.04 4.45 -7.36
CA VAL A 75 25.87 3.88 -6.30
C VAL A 75 25.12 2.70 -5.70
N VAL A 76 25.76 1.54 -5.61
CA VAL A 76 25.17 0.31 -5.07
C VAL A 76 26.06 -0.19 -3.94
N ILE A 77 25.46 -0.46 -2.78
CA ILE A 77 26.13 -1.08 -1.63
C ILE A 77 25.38 -2.36 -1.21
N GLY A 78 26.13 -3.40 -0.86
CA GLY A 78 25.60 -4.70 -0.47
C GLY A 78 26.04 -5.12 0.94
N ALA A 79 25.95 -6.41 1.24
CA ALA A 79 26.31 -6.94 2.56
C ALA A 79 27.79 -6.73 2.94
N ASP A 80 28.68 -6.53 1.96
CA ASP A 80 30.10 -6.25 2.18
C ASP A 80 30.39 -4.84 2.69
N SER A 81 29.41 -3.92 2.56
CA SER A 81 29.46 -2.56 3.11
C SER A 81 28.91 -2.45 4.53
N VAL A 82 28.46 -3.55 5.15
CA VAL A 82 27.95 -3.52 6.53
C VAL A 82 29.10 -3.24 7.50
N VAL A 83 28.95 -2.18 8.28
CA VAL A 83 29.96 -1.73 9.25
C VAL A 83 29.52 -1.90 10.70
N ARG A 84 28.20 -1.99 10.95
CA ARG A 84 27.63 -2.23 12.27
C ARG A 84 26.33 -3.03 12.15
N TYR A 85 26.14 -3.95 13.08
CA TYR A 85 24.93 -4.74 13.24
C TYR A 85 24.65 -4.98 14.72
N GLU A 86 23.40 -4.74 15.14
CA GLU A 86 22.93 -5.00 16.49
C GLU A 86 21.65 -5.83 16.45
N GLU A 87 21.49 -6.69 17.44
CA GLU A 87 20.31 -7.52 17.65
C GLU A 87 19.86 -7.29 19.09
N SER A 88 18.58 -6.91 19.29
CA SER A 88 18.02 -6.56 20.60
C SER A 88 18.88 -5.56 21.38
N GLY A 89 19.33 -4.49 20.71
CA GLY A 89 20.13 -3.41 21.29
C GLY A 89 21.56 -3.78 21.67
N ALA A 90 22.09 -4.92 21.20
CA ALA A 90 23.46 -5.35 21.49
C ALA A 90 24.25 -5.69 20.21
N PRO A 91 25.57 -5.40 20.16
CA PRO A 91 26.41 -5.76 19.03
C PRO A 91 26.36 -7.26 18.71
N ALA A 92 26.08 -7.58 17.45
CA ALA A 92 25.96 -8.94 16.94
C ALA A 92 26.72 -9.09 15.60
N GLN A 93 26.76 -10.32 15.08
CA GLN A 93 27.27 -10.57 13.73
C GLN A 93 26.08 -10.71 12.78
N PRO A 94 26.07 -9.98 11.64
CA PRO A 94 24.99 -10.11 10.68
C PRO A 94 24.99 -11.51 10.08
N VAL A 95 23.79 -12.05 9.84
CA VAL A 95 23.63 -13.30 9.10
C VAL A 95 23.68 -13.00 7.61
N THR A 96 24.79 -13.36 6.96
CA THR A 96 24.96 -13.20 5.51
C THR A 96 24.45 -14.42 4.76
N ILE A 97 23.85 -14.18 3.60
CA ILE A 97 23.27 -15.19 2.72
C ILE A 97 23.98 -15.07 1.37
N ALA A 98 24.56 -16.17 0.90
CA ALA A 98 25.36 -16.17 -0.31
C ALA A 98 24.51 -15.83 -1.55
N ALA A 99 25.09 -15.14 -2.53
CA ALA A 99 24.42 -14.75 -3.79
C ALA A 99 23.68 -15.90 -4.51
N ASN A 100 24.21 -17.11 -4.38
CA ASN A 100 23.72 -18.31 -5.05
C ASN A 100 22.91 -19.24 -4.12
N ASP A 101 22.46 -18.74 -2.96
CA ASP A 101 21.68 -19.55 -2.03
C ASP A 101 20.30 -19.87 -2.62
N ALA A 102 19.95 -21.16 -2.64
CA ALA A 102 18.69 -21.65 -3.16
C ALA A 102 17.48 -21.26 -2.30
N THR A 103 17.66 -20.87 -1.04
CA THR A 103 16.56 -20.47 -0.16
C THR A 103 15.95 -19.11 -0.51
N VAL A 104 16.66 -18.29 -1.29
CA VAL A 104 16.25 -16.92 -1.66
C VAL A 104 16.25 -16.72 -3.18
N GLY A 105 15.94 -17.76 -3.97
CA GLY A 105 15.95 -17.65 -5.43
C GLY A 105 17.36 -17.51 -6.00
N ALA A 106 18.12 -18.61 -5.99
CA ALA A 106 19.52 -18.64 -6.43
C ALA A 106 19.73 -17.98 -7.80
N GLY A 107 20.53 -16.92 -7.85
CA GLY A 107 20.90 -16.21 -9.08
C GLY A 107 19.93 -15.11 -9.53
N GLU A 108 18.87 -14.82 -8.76
CA GLU A 108 17.99 -13.68 -9.01
C GLU A 108 18.63 -12.35 -8.56
N HIS A 109 19.33 -12.35 -7.42
CA HIS A 109 20.16 -11.24 -6.96
C HIS A 109 21.57 -11.29 -7.56
N GLN A 110 22.04 -10.16 -8.09
CA GLN A 110 23.30 -10.09 -8.85
C GLN A 110 24.41 -9.29 -8.14
N ASN A 111 24.12 -8.65 -7.00
CA ASN A 111 25.04 -7.72 -6.34
C ASN A 111 25.82 -8.33 -5.16
N GLY A 112 26.05 -9.64 -5.18
CA GLY A 112 26.89 -10.33 -4.20
C GLY A 112 26.09 -11.01 -3.09
N ASP A 113 26.66 -11.03 -1.88
CA ASP A 113 25.99 -11.62 -0.72
C ASP A 113 24.96 -10.63 -0.17
N SER A 114 23.92 -11.17 0.46
CA SER A 114 22.84 -10.42 1.10
C SER A 114 22.87 -10.57 2.62
N VAL A 115 22.12 -9.74 3.34
CA VAL A 115 22.11 -9.73 4.81
C VAL A 115 20.70 -9.81 5.37
N LEU A 116 20.47 -10.71 6.32
CA LEU A 116 19.22 -10.81 7.06
C LEU A 116 19.18 -9.77 8.18
N THR A 117 18.09 -9.00 8.23
CA THR A 117 17.70 -8.17 9.37
C THR A 117 16.50 -8.81 10.07
N SER A 118 16.54 -8.88 11.40
CA SER A 118 15.44 -9.43 12.21
C SER A 118 14.33 -8.39 12.40
N GLU A 119 13.35 -8.67 13.25
CA GLU A 119 12.34 -7.69 13.63
C GLU A 119 12.80 -6.71 14.72
N ASP A 120 13.98 -6.94 15.31
CA ASP A 120 14.56 -6.19 16.44
C ASP A 120 16.08 -6.04 16.21
N SER A 121 16.42 -5.38 15.11
CA SER A 121 17.81 -5.19 14.69
C SER A 121 18.09 -3.80 14.14
N LEU A 122 19.33 -3.36 14.31
CA LEU A 122 19.92 -2.20 13.66
C LEU A 122 21.01 -2.68 12.70
N ILE A 123 21.01 -2.17 11.48
CA ILE A 123 22.08 -2.42 10.51
C ILE A 123 22.54 -1.10 9.89
N GLU A 124 23.86 -0.92 9.79
CA GLU A 124 24.47 0.27 9.22
C GLU A 124 25.44 -0.10 8.12
N PHE A 125 25.33 0.62 7.00
CA PHE A 125 26.17 0.48 5.83
C PHE A 125 27.04 1.72 5.66
N GLU A 126 28.29 1.53 5.25
CA GLU A 126 29.13 2.60 4.72
C GLU A 126 28.94 2.75 3.21
N VAL A 127 28.80 3.98 2.74
CA VAL A 127 28.73 4.31 1.31
C VAL A 127 29.70 5.43 0.95
N ASP A 128 30.37 5.29 -0.20
CA ASP A 128 31.21 6.34 -0.79
C ASP A 128 30.45 6.97 -1.96
N ILE A 129 30.09 8.23 -1.81
CA ILE A 129 29.32 9.01 -2.77
C ILE A 129 30.31 9.78 -3.67
N PRO A 130 30.31 9.52 -4.99
CA PRO A 130 31.31 10.09 -5.89
C PRO A 130 31.04 11.56 -6.25
N GLU A 131 29.78 11.99 -6.17
CA GLU A 131 29.32 13.30 -6.62
C GLU A 131 28.26 13.84 -5.66
N THR A 132 28.43 15.08 -5.19
CA THR A 132 27.44 15.74 -4.33
C THR A 132 26.12 15.94 -5.08
N GLY A 133 24.99 15.62 -4.45
CA GLY A 133 23.68 15.91 -4.99
C GLY A 133 22.54 15.22 -4.26
N LEU A 134 21.33 15.36 -4.80
CA LEU A 134 20.15 14.62 -4.40
C LEU A 134 20.13 13.26 -5.10
N TYR A 135 19.91 12.21 -4.30
CA TYR A 135 19.76 10.84 -4.75
C TYR A 135 18.45 10.26 -4.25
N ASN A 136 17.68 9.62 -5.12
CA ASN A 136 16.67 8.68 -4.71
C ASN A 136 17.32 7.42 -4.16
N MET A 137 16.73 6.88 -3.09
CA MET A 137 17.16 5.62 -2.49
C MET A 137 16.18 4.51 -2.90
N SER A 138 16.70 3.37 -3.33
CA SER A 138 15.93 2.14 -3.49
C SER A 138 16.58 0.99 -2.74
N LEU A 139 15.73 0.04 -2.34
CA LEU A 139 16.13 -1.18 -1.64
C LEU A 139 15.82 -2.36 -2.54
N GLU A 140 16.82 -3.20 -2.78
CA GLU A 140 16.64 -4.56 -3.29
C GLU A 140 16.52 -5.50 -2.09
N TYR A 141 15.36 -6.14 -1.92
CA TYR A 141 15.04 -6.93 -0.74
C TYR A 141 14.27 -8.21 -1.07
N TYR A 142 14.33 -9.16 -0.15
CA TYR A 142 13.59 -10.42 -0.19
C TYR A 142 12.78 -10.58 1.11
N PRO A 143 11.44 -10.64 1.05
CA PRO A 143 10.61 -10.85 2.23
C PRO A 143 10.74 -12.30 2.71
N THR A 144 11.56 -12.54 3.73
CA THR A 144 11.71 -13.86 4.35
C THR A 144 10.50 -14.20 5.21
N THR A 145 10.37 -15.43 5.73
CA THR A 145 9.23 -15.82 6.58
C THR A 145 9.11 -14.92 7.81
N GLY A 146 7.91 -14.39 8.07
CA GLY A 146 7.61 -13.50 9.19
C GLY A 146 6.20 -13.68 9.76
N LYS A 147 5.59 -12.59 10.25
CA LYS A 147 4.23 -12.54 10.85
C LYS A 147 3.18 -12.00 9.87
N ASN A 148 3.47 -12.06 8.56
CA ASN A 148 2.56 -11.73 7.45
C ASN A 148 2.14 -10.26 7.34
N SER A 149 2.80 -9.34 8.05
CA SER A 149 2.61 -7.90 7.87
C SER A 149 3.59 -7.32 6.86
N ASP A 150 3.40 -6.06 6.50
CA ASP A 150 4.40 -5.31 5.74
C ASP A 150 5.67 -5.09 6.58
N ILE A 151 6.81 -4.96 5.89
CA ILE A 151 8.13 -4.74 6.46
C ILE A 151 8.29 -3.24 6.71
N GLU A 152 8.63 -2.86 7.95
CA GLU A 152 8.74 -1.46 8.35
C GLU A 152 10.17 -1.17 8.85
N ARG A 153 10.78 -0.12 8.32
CA ARG A 153 12.13 0.34 8.70
C ARG A 153 12.12 1.85 8.90
N ALA A 154 12.86 2.34 9.89
CA ALA A 154 13.31 3.72 9.90
C ALA A 154 14.68 3.81 9.21
N ILE A 155 14.94 4.89 8.48
CA ILE A 155 16.18 5.08 7.72
C ILE A 155 16.86 6.39 8.14
N PHE A 156 18.12 6.30 8.55
CA PHE A 156 18.94 7.44 8.95
C PHE A 156 20.13 7.59 8.01
N ILE A 157 20.56 8.83 7.83
CA ILE A 157 21.78 9.17 7.09
C ILE A 157 22.71 9.90 8.06
N ASP A 158 23.94 9.41 8.20
CA ASP A 158 24.94 10.00 9.12
C ASP A 158 24.47 10.12 10.59
N GLY A 159 23.62 9.20 11.02
CA GLY A 159 23.04 9.18 12.36
C GLY A 159 21.87 10.14 12.58
N GLU A 160 21.46 10.89 11.56
CA GLU A 160 20.34 11.83 11.61
C GLU A 160 19.16 11.34 10.78
N LEU A 161 17.95 11.65 11.23
CA LEU A 161 16.74 11.41 10.46
C LEU A 161 16.56 12.58 9.48
N PRO A 162 16.70 12.38 8.14
CA PRO A 162 16.75 13.51 7.21
C PRO A 162 15.46 14.33 7.18
N PHE A 163 14.33 13.64 7.28
CA PHE A 163 12.97 14.19 7.31
C PHE A 163 11.99 13.16 7.89
N LYS A 164 10.83 13.63 8.35
CA LYS A 164 9.86 12.84 9.13
C LYS A 164 9.44 11.52 8.46
N GLU A 165 9.29 11.50 7.14
CA GLU A 165 8.82 10.35 6.36
C GLU A 165 9.82 9.18 6.37
N MET A 166 11.11 9.41 6.69
CA MET A 166 12.10 8.34 6.87
C MET A 166 11.96 7.60 8.21
N SER A 167 11.13 8.08 9.14
CA SER A 167 10.88 7.40 10.41
C SER A 167 10.08 6.11 10.25
N LEU A 168 9.35 5.96 9.14
CA LEU A 168 8.57 4.78 8.82
C LEU A 168 8.47 4.61 7.30
N VAL A 169 9.33 3.75 6.77
CA VAL A 169 9.29 3.31 5.37
C VAL A 169 8.76 1.88 5.31
N THR A 170 7.80 1.66 4.42
CA THR A 170 7.11 0.37 4.27
C THR A 170 7.53 -0.36 3.00
N PHE A 171 7.87 -1.64 3.13
CA PHE A 171 8.15 -2.56 2.02
C PHE A 171 7.14 -3.71 2.03
N SER A 172 6.46 -3.91 0.90
CA SER A 172 5.41 -4.93 0.77
C SER A 172 5.99 -6.33 0.70
N ARG A 173 5.25 -7.31 1.20
CA ARG A 173 5.49 -8.73 0.86
C ARG A 173 4.83 -9.10 -0.46
N VAL A 174 5.15 -10.28 -0.98
CA VAL A 174 4.54 -10.82 -2.19
C VAL A 174 3.64 -12.01 -1.86
N TRP A 175 2.41 -11.98 -2.36
CA TRP A 175 1.37 -12.95 -2.09
C TRP A 175 0.79 -13.49 -3.39
N THR A 176 0.29 -14.72 -3.35
CA THR A 176 -0.50 -15.31 -4.43
C THR A 176 -1.67 -16.08 -3.82
N ALA A 177 -2.75 -16.27 -4.57
CA ALA A 177 -3.90 -17.00 -4.04
C ALA A 177 -3.58 -18.49 -3.86
N LYS A 178 -4.15 -19.09 -2.82
CA LYS A 178 -4.13 -20.55 -2.64
C LYS A 178 -5.09 -21.17 -3.65
N GLY A 179 -4.63 -22.22 -4.31
CA GLY A 179 -5.39 -22.95 -5.31
C GLY A 179 -4.46 -23.50 -6.38
N GLU A 180 -4.93 -24.54 -7.07
CA GLU A 180 -4.25 -25.01 -8.28
C GLU A 180 -4.53 -24.05 -9.42
N ARG A 181 -3.50 -23.71 -10.21
CA ARG A 181 -3.62 -22.90 -11.42
C ARG A 181 -3.42 -23.80 -12.63
N VAL A 182 -4.29 -23.66 -13.62
CA VAL A 182 -4.16 -24.30 -14.93
C VAL A 182 -3.88 -23.24 -15.99
N ALA A 183 -3.16 -23.63 -17.04
CA ALA A 183 -2.94 -22.74 -18.17
C ALA A 183 -4.29 -22.39 -18.82
N GLY A 184 -4.55 -21.09 -18.95
CA GLY A 184 -5.63 -20.53 -19.73
C GLY A 184 -5.19 -20.27 -21.18
N GLU A 185 -5.97 -19.46 -21.89
CA GLU A 185 -5.61 -19.00 -23.23
C GLU A 185 -4.60 -17.83 -23.14
N ASN A 186 -3.75 -17.69 -24.17
CA ASN A 186 -2.82 -16.56 -24.31
C ASN A 186 -1.98 -16.28 -23.05
N GLY A 187 -1.31 -17.31 -22.51
CA GLY A 187 -0.40 -17.17 -21.35
C GLY A 187 -1.07 -16.87 -20.01
N THR A 188 -2.39 -16.70 -19.98
CA THR A 188 -3.13 -16.50 -18.74
C THR A 188 -3.13 -17.79 -17.91
N MET A 189 -3.34 -17.66 -16.61
CA MET A 189 -3.41 -18.79 -15.70
C MET A 189 -4.69 -18.67 -14.90
N VAL A 190 -5.49 -19.73 -14.84
CA VAL A 190 -6.81 -19.72 -14.21
C VAL A 190 -6.78 -20.58 -12.96
N TYR A 191 -7.32 -20.07 -11.85
CA TYR A 191 -7.45 -20.85 -10.63
C TYR A 191 -8.60 -21.85 -10.73
N SER A 192 -8.37 -23.05 -10.23
CA SER A 192 -9.41 -24.01 -9.91
C SER A 192 -9.86 -23.78 -8.47
N TRP A 193 -11.00 -23.11 -8.30
CA TRP A 193 -11.55 -22.82 -6.97
C TRP A 193 -12.19 -24.07 -6.36
N GLU A 194 -11.88 -24.32 -5.08
CA GLU A 194 -12.62 -25.29 -4.28
C GLU A 194 -14.09 -24.86 -4.21
N LYS A 195 -15.00 -25.84 -4.24
CA LYS A 195 -16.44 -25.59 -4.14
C LYS A 195 -17.01 -26.17 -2.86
N ASP A 196 -17.95 -25.45 -2.26
CA ASP A 196 -18.76 -25.99 -1.17
C ASP A 196 -19.82 -26.98 -1.69
N ASN A 197 -20.56 -27.61 -0.78
CA ASN A 197 -21.63 -28.56 -1.10
C ASN A 197 -22.85 -27.92 -1.78
N GLN A 198 -22.91 -26.59 -1.90
CA GLN A 198 -23.95 -25.84 -2.61
C GLN A 198 -23.47 -25.38 -3.99
N GLY A 199 -22.20 -25.64 -4.34
CA GLY A 199 -21.57 -25.25 -5.59
C GLY A 199 -21.04 -23.81 -5.62
N ASN A 200 -21.03 -23.13 -4.47
CA ASN A 200 -20.35 -21.84 -4.33
C ASN A 200 -18.84 -22.06 -4.32
N ASP A 201 -18.10 -21.11 -4.86
CA ASP A 201 -16.66 -21.10 -4.68
C ASP A 201 -16.34 -20.80 -3.21
N VAL A 202 -15.37 -21.52 -2.66
CA VAL A 202 -14.81 -21.22 -1.36
C VAL A 202 -13.91 -20.00 -1.53
N LYS A 203 -13.98 -19.08 -0.56
CA LYS A 203 -13.11 -17.91 -0.53
C LYS A 203 -11.64 -18.38 -0.46
N PRO A 204 -10.77 -17.95 -1.40
CA PRO A 204 -9.39 -18.39 -1.40
C PRO A 204 -8.62 -17.72 -0.26
N GLY A 205 -7.76 -18.50 0.40
CA GLY A 205 -6.70 -17.93 1.23
C GLY A 205 -5.57 -17.39 0.38
N MET A 206 -4.69 -16.56 0.95
CA MET A 206 -3.45 -16.15 0.31
C MET A 206 -2.28 -16.95 0.89
N LYS A 207 -1.26 -17.21 0.08
CA LYS A 207 0.04 -17.76 0.51
C LYS A 207 1.14 -16.81 0.09
N GLU A 208 2.17 -16.71 0.93
CA GLU A 208 3.36 -15.93 0.61
C GLU A 208 4.07 -16.57 -0.59
N ALA A 209 4.51 -15.73 -1.52
CA ALA A 209 5.25 -16.09 -2.72
C ALA A 209 6.49 -15.19 -2.82
N PRO A 210 7.43 -15.33 -1.88
CA PRO A 210 8.53 -14.40 -1.73
C PRO A 210 9.48 -14.45 -2.93
N GLU A 211 9.89 -13.28 -3.38
CA GLU A 211 10.80 -13.07 -4.51
C GLU A 211 11.59 -11.79 -4.28
N TRP A 212 12.70 -11.62 -4.99
CA TRP A 212 13.44 -10.37 -4.95
C TRP A 212 12.60 -9.22 -5.50
N GLN A 213 12.61 -8.10 -4.80
CA GLN A 213 11.93 -6.87 -5.18
C GLN A 213 12.93 -5.72 -5.12
N THR A 214 12.91 -4.84 -6.11
CA THR A 214 13.60 -3.55 -6.05
C THR A 214 12.56 -2.46 -5.98
N ARG A 215 12.58 -1.67 -4.92
CA ARG A 215 11.61 -0.58 -4.71
C ARG A 215 12.31 0.69 -4.26
N TYR A 216 11.99 1.80 -4.92
CA TYR A 216 12.28 3.12 -4.37
C TYR A 216 11.62 3.29 -3.01
N VAL A 217 12.26 4.09 -2.17
CA VAL A 217 11.72 4.51 -0.88
C VAL A 217 10.67 5.59 -1.18
N TYR A 218 9.45 5.33 -0.75
CA TYR A 218 8.31 6.23 -0.87
C TYR A 218 7.77 6.55 0.51
N ASP A 219 7.07 7.67 0.61
CA ASP A 219 6.25 8.00 1.77
C ASP A 219 5.17 6.92 1.97
N SER A 220 5.13 6.35 3.18
CA SER A 220 4.20 5.27 3.55
C SER A 220 2.74 5.74 3.56
N ASP A 221 2.48 7.03 3.77
CA ASP A 221 1.13 7.60 3.75
C ASP A 221 0.67 8.00 2.34
N GLY A 222 1.62 8.11 1.40
CA GLY A 222 1.35 8.40 -0.02
C GLY A 222 1.13 9.86 -0.36
N TYR A 223 1.39 10.79 0.57
CA TYR A 223 1.31 12.23 0.34
C TYR A 223 2.40 12.70 -0.61
N ILE A 224 3.55 12.03 -0.60
CA ILE A 224 4.59 12.23 -1.60
C ILE A 224 4.53 11.09 -2.62
N THR A 225 4.20 11.44 -3.86
CA THR A 225 3.96 10.47 -4.95
C THR A 225 5.24 10.12 -5.73
N THR A 226 6.33 10.86 -5.50
CA THR A 226 7.65 10.63 -6.10
C THR A 226 8.57 9.90 -5.13
N PRO A 227 9.61 9.19 -5.62
CA PRO A 227 10.65 8.64 -4.76
C PRO A 227 11.25 9.69 -3.83
N LEU A 228 11.48 9.31 -2.57
CA LEU A 228 12.09 10.18 -1.58
C LEU A 228 13.58 10.35 -1.89
N ALA A 229 14.03 11.60 -1.99
CA ALA A 229 15.42 11.95 -2.25
C ALA A 229 16.15 12.38 -0.97
N VAL A 230 17.41 11.98 -0.84
CA VAL A 230 18.32 12.42 0.21
C VAL A 230 19.50 13.19 -0.39
N TYR A 231 19.88 14.29 0.24
CA TYR A 231 21.07 15.05 -0.15
C TYR A 231 22.32 14.41 0.43
N LEU A 232 23.26 14.05 -0.43
CA LEU A 232 24.53 13.44 -0.05
C LEU A 232 25.68 14.23 -0.64
N THR A 233 26.72 14.46 0.16
CA THR A 233 27.95 15.11 -0.30
C THR A 233 28.90 14.09 -0.91
N ALA A 234 29.81 14.54 -1.77
CA ALA A 234 30.89 13.68 -2.22
C ALA A 234 31.78 13.25 -1.02
N GLY A 235 31.92 11.95 -0.81
CA GLY A 235 32.65 11.40 0.32
C GLY A 235 31.91 10.24 0.99
N ARG A 236 32.35 9.91 2.20
CA ARG A 236 31.86 8.76 2.95
C ARG A 236 30.66 9.16 3.82
N HIS A 237 29.60 8.39 3.72
CA HIS A 237 28.37 8.50 4.48
C HIS A 237 28.01 7.17 5.15
N THR A 238 27.13 7.23 6.14
CA THR A 238 26.50 6.05 6.75
C THR A 238 25.01 6.02 6.47
N VAL A 239 24.47 4.82 6.25
CA VAL A 239 23.05 4.58 6.03
C VAL A 239 22.59 3.53 7.03
N THR A 240 21.68 3.90 7.91
CA THR A 240 21.27 3.06 9.04
C THR A 240 19.81 2.70 8.92
N PHE A 241 19.52 1.41 8.99
CA PHE A 241 18.15 0.88 9.04
C PHE A 241 17.87 0.37 10.45
N VAL A 242 16.82 0.90 11.07
CA VAL A 242 16.31 0.40 12.34
C VAL A 242 15.04 -0.40 12.08
N SER A 243 15.00 -1.64 12.58
CA SER A 243 13.88 -2.54 12.40
C SER A 243 12.71 -2.12 13.27
N ILE A 244 11.54 -1.88 12.65
CA ILE A 244 10.30 -1.60 13.38
C ILE A 244 9.42 -2.85 13.38
N LYS A 245 9.33 -3.51 12.23
CA LYS A 245 8.46 -4.66 12.03
C LYS A 245 8.96 -5.59 10.94
N GLU A 246 8.78 -6.89 11.18
CA GLU A 246 9.06 -8.00 10.26
C GLU A 246 10.55 -8.16 9.87
N PRO A 247 11.04 -9.40 9.71
CA PRO A 247 12.36 -9.65 9.17
C PRO A 247 12.39 -9.44 7.66
N VAL A 248 13.56 -9.03 7.14
CA VAL A 248 13.80 -8.92 5.69
C VAL A 248 15.26 -9.21 5.37
N ILE A 249 15.50 -9.78 4.19
CA ILE A 249 16.84 -9.92 3.64
C ILE A 249 17.10 -8.74 2.72
N ILE A 250 18.13 -7.98 3.00
CA ILE A 250 18.58 -6.84 2.18
C ILE A 250 19.66 -7.37 1.23
N GLY A 251 19.40 -7.25 -0.07
CA GLY A 251 20.37 -7.53 -1.12
C GLY A 251 21.27 -6.32 -1.35
N SER A 252 20.65 -5.17 -1.67
CA SER A 252 21.38 -3.94 -1.99
C SER A 252 20.63 -2.70 -1.54
N VAL A 253 21.38 -1.68 -1.11
CA VAL A 253 20.89 -0.30 -1.04
C VAL A 253 21.46 0.44 -2.25
N ILE A 254 20.59 1.10 -3.01
CA ILE A 254 20.92 1.72 -4.28
C ILE A 254 20.58 3.21 -4.20
N PHE A 255 21.57 4.05 -4.48
CA PHE A 255 21.40 5.49 -4.66
C PHE A 255 21.51 5.81 -6.15
N ASP A 256 20.39 6.18 -6.76
CA ASP A 256 20.31 6.67 -8.13
C ASP A 256 19.21 7.73 -8.24
N ASN A 257 18.77 8.07 -9.44
CA ASN A 257 17.64 8.99 -9.61
C ASN A 257 16.62 8.36 -10.55
N ALA A 258 15.38 8.27 -10.09
CA ALA A 258 14.29 7.71 -10.87
C ALA A 258 14.08 8.55 -12.13
N LYS A 259 14.05 7.89 -13.29
CA LYS A 259 13.76 8.56 -14.55
C LYS A 259 12.26 8.76 -14.65
N ALA A 260 11.84 10.01 -14.85
CA ALA A 260 10.45 10.30 -15.19
C ALA A 260 10.07 9.56 -16.47
N ALA A 261 8.92 8.89 -16.47
CA ALA A 261 8.39 8.27 -17.66
C ALA A 261 8.14 9.37 -18.72
N PRO A 262 8.54 9.19 -19.98
CA PRO A 262 8.19 10.13 -21.05
C PRO A 262 6.66 10.17 -21.24
N GLY A 263 6.16 11.28 -21.80
CA GLY A 263 4.73 11.41 -22.10
C GLY A 263 4.29 10.47 -23.24
N TYR A 264 3.02 10.07 -23.25
CA TYR A 264 2.48 9.12 -24.24
C TYR A 264 2.79 9.55 -25.68
N ALA A 265 2.61 10.85 -26.00
CA ALA A 265 2.87 11.37 -27.34
C ALA A 265 4.33 11.18 -27.79
N GLU A 266 5.29 11.30 -26.88
CA GLU A 266 6.71 11.08 -27.17
C GLU A 266 7.00 9.60 -27.41
N VAL A 267 6.49 8.73 -26.53
CA VAL A 267 6.62 7.26 -26.66
C VAL A 267 6.01 6.78 -27.97
N LYS A 268 4.80 7.24 -28.28
CA LYS A 268 4.08 6.89 -29.50
C LYS A 268 4.83 7.33 -30.75
N ALA A 269 5.34 8.57 -30.76
CA ALA A 269 6.13 9.09 -31.89
C ALA A 269 7.44 8.31 -32.09
N ALA A 270 8.14 7.96 -31.01
CA ALA A 270 9.36 7.17 -31.06
C ALA A 270 9.10 5.75 -31.62
N ASN A 271 8.06 5.08 -31.14
CA ASN A 271 7.66 3.76 -31.62
C ASN A 271 7.20 3.79 -33.09
N ASP A 272 6.43 4.80 -33.50
CA ASP A 272 6.02 5.00 -34.90
C ASP A 272 7.24 5.21 -35.82
N ALA A 273 8.22 6.01 -35.38
CA ALA A 273 9.47 6.21 -36.11
C ALA A 273 10.30 4.92 -36.21
N ALA A 274 10.23 4.05 -35.21
CA ALA A 274 10.82 2.71 -35.22
C ALA A 274 10.03 1.70 -36.09
N GLY A 275 8.89 2.10 -36.64
CA GLY A 275 8.07 1.29 -37.54
C GLY A 275 7.02 0.42 -36.86
N ALA A 276 6.67 0.71 -35.61
CA ALA A 276 5.57 0.06 -34.91
C ALA A 276 4.24 0.24 -35.67
N LYS A 277 3.37 -0.77 -35.60
CA LYS A 277 2.07 -0.81 -36.26
C LYS A 277 1.03 -1.41 -35.34
N ASP A 278 -0.23 -1.10 -35.60
CA ASP A 278 -1.35 -1.76 -34.95
C ASP A 278 -1.34 -3.27 -35.26
N THR A 279 -1.61 -4.05 -34.22
CA THR A 279 -1.98 -5.46 -34.37
C THR A 279 -3.38 -5.59 -34.97
N SER A 280 -3.75 -6.76 -35.46
CA SER A 280 -5.07 -6.98 -36.06
C SER A 280 -5.69 -8.30 -35.62
N GLY A 281 -6.98 -8.26 -35.27
CA GLY A 281 -7.74 -9.46 -34.93
C GLY A 281 -7.31 -10.15 -33.63
N ARG A 282 -6.59 -9.46 -32.74
CA ARG A 282 -6.13 -10.01 -31.45
C ARG A 282 -7.03 -9.58 -30.31
N GLN A 283 -7.28 -10.51 -29.40
CA GLN A 283 -8.08 -10.29 -28.20
C GLN A 283 -7.62 -11.25 -27.10
N ILE A 284 -7.18 -10.70 -25.97
CA ILE A 284 -6.65 -11.45 -24.83
C ILE A 284 -7.42 -11.00 -23.60
N VAL A 285 -8.35 -11.83 -23.13
CA VAL A 285 -9.18 -11.51 -21.95
C VAL A 285 -8.56 -12.13 -20.71
N ILE A 286 -8.33 -11.30 -19.69
CA ILE A 286 -7.72 -11.66 -18.42
C ILE A 286 -8.77 -11.43 -17.34
N GLN A 287 -9.17 -12.49 -16.65
CA GLN A 287 -10.11 -12.40 -15.53
C GLN A 287 -9.36 -11.98 -14.27
N ALA A 288 -9.86 -10.98 -13.55
CA ALA A 288 -9.09 -10.27 -12.53
C ALA A 288 -8.94 -11.07 -11.23
N GLU A 289 -9.86 -11.99 -10.92
CA GLU A 289 -9.69 -12.97 -9.84
C GLU A 289 -8.47 -13.88 -10.04
N ASN A 290 -7.97 -13.99 -11.27
CA ASN A 290 -6.85 -14.83 -11.63
C ASN A 290 -5.50 -14.10 -11.55
N LEU A 291 -5.31 -13.31 -10.49
CA LEU A 291 -4.07 -12.58 -10.21
C LEU A 291 -2.85 -13.52 -10.14
N SER A 292 -1.72 -13.05 -10.67
CA SER A 292 -0.43 -13.74 -10.53
C SER A 292 0.14 -13.48 -9.14
N LYS A 293 0.18 -12.21 -8.74
CA LYS A 293 0.77 -11.74 -7.48
C LYS A 293 0.00 -10.55 -6.91
N ALA A 294 0.16 -10.32 -5.62
CA ALA A 294 -0.35 -9.16 -4.91
C ALA A 294 0.58 -8.75 -3.76
N SER A 295 0.51 -7.49 -3.37
CA SER A 295 1.34 -6.92 -2.30
C SER A 295 0.86 -7.25 -0.88
N SER A 296 -0.37 -7.77 -0.74
CA SER A 296 -0.99 -8.01 0.56
C SER A 296 -1.90 -9.23 0.53
N GLN A 297 -1.91 -9.98 1.64
CA GLN A 297 -2.81 -11.10 1.87
C GLN A 297 -4.30 -10.72 1.87
N MET A 298 -4.63 -9.43 1.96
CA MET A 298 -6.02 -8.94 1.90
C MET A 298 -6.55 -8.81 0.47
N LEU A 299 -5.67 -8.89 -0.54
CA LEU A 299 -6.01 -8.73 -1.95
C LEU A 299 -6.38 -10.07 -2.59
N TYR A 300 -7.29 -10.79 -1.94
CA TYR A 300 -7.80 -12.07 -2.43
C TYR A 300 -9.01 -11.86 -3.37
N PRO A 301 -9.28 -12.83 -4.27
CA PRO A 301 -10.49 -12.85 -5.07
C PRO A 301 -11.80 -12.79 -4.27
N GLN A 302 -12.75 -12.04 -4.80
CA GLN A 302 -14.05 -11.75 -4.22
C GLN A 302 -15.19 -12.25 -5.09
N GLN A 303 -16.38 -12.29 -4.48
CA GLN A 303 -17.60 -12.80 -5.10
C GLN A 303 -18.60 -11.66 -5.31
N ASP A 304 -18.89 -11.34 -6.56
CA ASP A 304 -19.92 -10.37 -6.94
C ASP A 304 -21.02 -11.10 -7.73
N GLN A 305 -22.19 -11.21 -7.12
CA GLN A 305 -23.41 -11.77 -7.74
C GLN A 305 -24.39 -10.67 -8.20
N SER A 306 -23.99 -9.40 -8.05
CA SER A 306 -24.86 -8.24 -8.22
C SER A 306 -25.21 -7.98 -9.68
N SER A 307 -24.35 -8.40 -10.61
CA SER A 307 -24.51 -8.15 -12.05
C SER A 307 -24.26 -9.41 -12.89
N PRO A 308 -25.05 -9.65 -13.96
CA PRO A 308 -24.76 -10.70 -14.95
C PRO A 308 -23.65 -10.32 -15.95
N GLU A 309 -23.00 -9.17 -15.74
CA GLU A 309 -21.87 -8.67 -16.55
C GLU A 309 -20.53 -9.12 -15.98
N VAL A 310 -20.50 -9.44 -14.69
CA VAL A 310 -19.32 -9.96 -14.00
C VAL A 310 -19.14 -11.42 -14.38
N VAL A 311 -17.95 -11.83 -14.77
CA VAL A 311 -17.63 -13.16 -15.31
C VAL A 311 -16.66 -13.88 -14.37
N PRO A 312 -16.95 -15.14 -13.99
CA PRO A 312 -18.17 -15.89 -14.27
C PRO A 312 -19.40 -15.36 -13.52
N ALA A 313 -20.52 -15.25 -14.25
CA ALA A 313 -21.81 -14.85 -13.69
C ALA A 313 -22.60 -16.06 -13.19
N SER A 314 -23.28 -15.92 -12.05
CA SER A 314 -24.28 -16.89 -11.60
C SER A 314 -25.39 -16.21 -10.82
N SER A 315 -26.65 -16.52 -11.12
CA SER A 315 -27.79 -16.07 -10.32
C SER A 315 -28.09 -17.00 -9.14
N LYS A 316 -27.40 -18.16 -9.07
CA LYS A 316 -27.64 -19.25 -8.11
C LYS A 316 -26.52 -19.45 -7.10
N THR A 317 -25.27 -19.32 -7.54
CA THR A 317 -24.08 -19.64 -6.76
C THR A 317 -23.21 -18.40 -6.62
N LEU A 318 -22.46 -18.31 -5.52
CA LEU A 318 -21.41 -17.31 -5.35
C LEU A 318 -20.14 -17.84 -6.00
N LEU A 319 -19.58 -17.08 -6.94
CA LEU A 319 -18.37 -17.45 -7.68
C LEU A 319 -17.29 -16.41 -7.40
N ASN A 320 -16.03 -16.83 -7.30
CA ASN A 320 -14.90 -15.91 -7.22
C ASN A 320 -14.68 -15.35 -8.62
N ASN A 321 -14.99 -14.07 -8.83
CA ASN A 321 -15.12 -13.47 -10.16
C ASN A 321 -14.68 -11.99 -10.21
N THR A 322 -14.15 -11.48 -9.11
CA THR A 322 -13.66 -10.10 -9.01
C THR A 322 -12.48 -10.05 -8.07
N VAL A 323 -11.75 -8.94 -8.07
CA VAL A 323 -10.75 -8.63 -7.05
C VAL A 323 -10.80 -7.15 -6.68
N GLY A 324 -10.36 -6.84 -5.46
CA GLY A 324 -10.21 -5.48 -4.97
C GLY A 324 -11.43 -4.94 -4.21
N GLY A 325 -12.04 -3.89 -4.73
CA GLY A 325 -13.06 -3.10 -4.04
C GLY A 325 -12.51 -2.47 -2.77
N ASN A 326 -13.22 -2.59 -1.65
CA ASN A 326 -12.78 -2.03 -0.37
C ASN A 326 -11.51 -2.70 0.18
N SER A 327 -11.14 -3.89 -0.28
CA SER A 327 -9.91 -4.57 0.16
C SER A 327 -8.64 -3.96 -0.44
N TRP A 328 -8.77 -3.31 -1.61
CA TRP A 328 -7.67 -2.73 -2.38
C TRP A 328 -7.81 -1.22 -2.44
N ARG A 329 -7.39 -0.57 -1.34
CA ARG A 329 -7.63 0.86 -1.10
C ARG A 329 -6.46 1.62 -0.48
N LEU A 330 -5.47 0.92 0.07
CA LEU A 330 -4.36 1.53 0.79
C LEU A 330 -3.23 1.81 -0.20
N VAL A 331 -2.57 2.97 -0.05
CA VAL A 331 -1.45 3.36 -0.90
C VAL A 331 -0.35 2.29 -0.89
N GLY A 332 0.29 2.10 -2.03
CA GLY A 332 1.34 1.09 -2.21
C GLY A 332 0.81 -0.33 -2.38
N GLN A 333 -0.49 -0.57 -2.17
CA GLN A 333 -1.06 -1.88 -2.49
C GLN A 333 -1.10 -2.12 -3.99
N TRP A 334 -0.63 -3.27 -4.43
CA TRP A 334 -0.63 -3.61 -5.85
C TRP A 334 -1.14 -5.03 -6.12
N ILE A 335 -1.72 -5.20 -7.31
CA ILE A 335 -2.11 -6.50 -7.87
C ILE A 335 -1.47 -6.59 -9.27
N GLU A 336 -0.95 -7.78 -9.59
CA GLU A 336 -0.31 -8.07 -10.86
C GLU A 336 -1.01 -9.24 -11.55
N TRP A 337 -1.04 -9.18 -12.88
CA TRP A 337 -1.53 -10.22 -13.76
C TRP A 337 -0.52 -10.48 -14.88
N GLN A 338 -0.56 -11.70 -15.40
CA GLN A 338 0.31 -12.16 -16.48
C GLN A 338 -0.52 -12.55 -17.69
N PHE A 339 -0.01 -12.25 -18.88
CA PHE A 339 -0.62 -12.62 -20.16
C PHE A 339 0.44 -12.72 -21.25
N ASP A 340 0.11 -13.39 -22.35
CA ASP A 340 0.95 -13.46 -23.54
C ASP A 340 0.31 -12.71 -24.72
N THR A 341 1.15 -12.02 -25.47
CA THR A 341 0.83 -11.40 -26.76
C THR A 341 1.35 -12.27 -27.90
N PRO A 342 0.51 -12.61 -28.91
CA PRO A 342 0.94 -13.50 -30.00
C PRO A 342 1.81 -12.80 -31.06
N GLU A 343 1.81 -11.47 -31.13
CA GLU A 343 2.57 -10.70 -32.10
C GLU A 343 2.99 -9.34 -31.56
N THR A 344 4.11 -8.82 -32.05
CA THR A 344 4.60 -7.49 -31.68
C THR A 344 3.78 -6.41 -32.38
N GLY A 345 3.34 -5.39 -31.64
CA GLY A 345 2.66 -4.22 -32.20
C GLY A 345 1.89 -3.42 -31.16
N TYR A 346 1.06 -2.48 -31.62
CA TYR A 346 0.17 -1.74 -30.75
C TYR A 346 -1.08 -2.54 -30.39
N TYR A 347 -1.42 -2.46 -29.11
CA TYR A 347 -2.64 -2.96 -28.49
C TYR A 347 -3.37 -1.82 -27.77
N GLU A 348 -4.65 -2.01 -27.52
CA GLU A 348 -5.46 -1.24 -26.56
C GLU A 348 -5.73 -2.11 -25.33
N ILE A 349 -5.97 -1.46 -24.19
CA ILE A 349 -6.33 -2.13 -22.95
C ILE A 349 -7.70 -1.61 -22.50
N THR A 350 -8.67 -2.52 -22.40
CA THR A 350 -10.03 -2.23 -21.94
C THR A 350 -10.31 -2.95 -20.63
N MET A 351 -10.84 -2.23 -19.64
CA MET A 351 -11.13 -2.76 -18.30
C MET A 351 -12.63 -2.85 -18.04
N HIS A 352 -13.02 -3.85 -17.26
CA HIS A 352 -14.33 -3.97 -16.63
C HIS A 352 -14.18 -3.76 -15.14
N ASP A 353 -14.48 -2.55 -14.69
CA ASP A 353 -14.20 -2.10 -13.33
C ASP A 353 -15.44 -1.49 -12.66
N LYS A 354 -15.34 -1.33 -11.34
CA LYS A 354 -16.35 -0.65 -10.53
C LYS A 354 -15.70 0.15 -9.41
N GLN A 355 -15.93 1.46 -9.45
CA GLN A 355 -15.65 2.41 -8.37
C GLN A 355 -16.99 2.94 -7.82
N ASN A 356 -17.56 2.29 -6.82
CA ASN A 356 -18.84 2.70 -6.21
C ASN A 356 -18.72 3.13 -4.74
N PHE A 357 -17.50 3.27 -4.25
CA PHE A 357 -17.20 3.53 -2.83
C PHE A 357 -16.94 5.01 -2.57
N SER A 358 -16.33 5.71 -3.52
CA SER A 358 -15.90 7.11 -3.36
C SER A 358 -16.78 8.01 -4.20
N ARG A 359 -17.95 8.39 -3.65
CA ARG A 359 -18.86 9.28 -4.36
C ARG A 359 -18.17 10.61 -4.69
N GLY A 360 -18.35 11.06 -5.93
CA GLY A 360 -17.91 12.38 -6.36
C GLY A 360 -16.40 12.58 -6.41
N VAL A 361 -15.60 11.50 -6.43
CA VAL A 361 -14.13 11.53 -6.54
C VAL A 361 -13.67 10.30 -7.33
N ALA A 362 -12.74 10.48 -8.27
CA ALA A 362 -12.06 9.38 -8.94
C ALA A 362 -11.04 8.71 -8.00
N VAL A 363 -10.69 7.45 -8.28
CA VAL A 363 -9.56 6.80 -7.61
C VAL A 363 -8.40 6.58 -8.56
N SER A 364 -7.19 6.70 -8.05
CA SER A 364 -5.98 6.70 -8.86
C SER A 364 -5.24 5.37 -8.81
N ARG A 365 -4.64 4.98 -9.92
CA ARG A 365 -3.75 3.83 -10.04
C ARG A 365 -2.51 4.20 -10.85
N ARG A 366 -1.33 3.79 -10.36
CA ARG A 366 -0.15 3.66 -11.20
C ARG A 366 -0.25 2.34 -11.96
N ILE A 367 -0.13 2.37 -13.28
CA ILE A 367 -0.19 1.18 -14.14
C ILE A 367 1.18 0.95 -14.77
N SER A 368 1.75 -0.23 -14.52
CA SER A 368 3.03 -0.65 -15.06
C SER A 368 2.87 -1.89 -15.95
N ILE A 369 3.62 -1.94 -17.04
CA ILE A 369 3.77 -3.12 -17.88
C ILE A 369 5.23 -3.59 -17.77
N ASP A 370 5.44 -4.88 -17.50
CA ASP A 370 6.78 -5.47 -17.34
C ASP A 370 7.65 -4.73 -16.31
N GLY A 371 7.02 -4.29 -15.21
CA GLY A 371 7.68 -3.58 -14.12
C GLY A 371 8.00 -2.10 -14.38
N SER A 372 7.67 -1.56 -15.56
CA SER A 372 7.90 -0.15 -15.90
C SER A 372 6.59 0.58 -16.21
N VAL A 373 6.48 1.86 -15.84
CA VAL A 373 5.37 2.72 -16.25
C VAL A 373 5.54 3.05 -17.74
N PRO A 374 4.60 2.68 -18.63
CA PRO A 374 4.79 2.85 -20.08
C PRO A 374 4.95 4.29 -20.53
N PHE A 375 4.25 5.21 -19.88
CA PHE A 375 4.28 6.65 -20.12
C PHE A 375 3.68 7.40 -18.92
N SER A 376 4.04 8.68 -18.74
CA SER A 376 3.75 9.47 -17.54
C SER A 376 2.28 9.51 -17.10
N GLU A 377 1.36 9.44 -18.06
CA GLU A 377 -0.08 9.48 -17.82
C GLU A 377 -0.57 8.23 -17.04
N LEU A 378 0.23 7.17 -17.02
CA LEU A 378 -0.04 5.97 -16.23
C LEU A 378 0.63 5.96 -14.85
N ASP A 379 1.36 7.01 -14.46
CA ASP A 379 1.75 7.18 -13.05
C ASP A 379 0.55 7.54 -12.17
N ASN A 380 -0.50 8.12 -12.77
CA ASN A 380 -1.76 8.48 -12.13
C ASN A 380 -2.91 8.35 -13.14
N TYR A 381 -3.39 7.12 -13.37
CA TYR A 381 -4.60 6.89 -14.16
C TYR A 381 -5.84 6.91 -13.26
N GLU A 382 -6.83 7.74 -13.61
CA GLU A 382 -8.02 7.95 -12.80
C GLU A 382 -9.21 7.07 -13.21
N PHE A 383 -9.81 6.41 -12.22
CA PHE A 383 -11.02 5.62 -12.35
C PHE A 383 -12.20 6.37 -11.72
N GLY A 384 -13.04 6.96 -12.55
CA GLY A 384 -14.20 7.74 -12.10
C GLY A 384 -15.30 6.90 -11.43
N TYR A 385 -16.04 7.52 -10.51
CA TYR A 385 -17.16 6.91 -9.79
C TYR A 385 -18.27 6.42 -10.74
N SER A 386 -18.71 5.18 -10.54
CA SER A 386 -19.89 4.60 -11.16
C SER A 386 -20.60 3.66 -10.20
N GLN A 387 -21.93 3.80 -10.10
CA GLN A 387 -22.74 2.89 -9.28
C GLN A 387 -22.74 1.44 -9.83
N ASN A 388 -22.57 1.30 -11.14
CA ASN A 388 -22.57 0.00 -11.84
C ASN A 388 -21.17 -0.32 -12.35
N TRP A 389 -20.94 -1.59 -12.67
CA TRP A 389 -19.80 -1.99 -13.47
C TRP A 389 -19.76 -1.23 -14.80
N LYS A 390 -18.58 -0.73 -15.17
CA LYS A 390 -18.35 0.01 -16.40
C LYS A 390 -17.26 -0.69 -17.21
N ILE A 391 -17.36 -0.55 -18.53
CA ILE A 391 -16.33 -0.98 -19.46
C ILE A 391 -15.69 0.30 -19.98
N GLU A 392 -14.40 0.47 -19.74
CA GLU A 392 -13.64 1.64 -20.18
C GLU A 392 -12.29 1.23 -20.79
N THR A 393 -11.95 1.84 -21.91
CA THR A 393 -10.64 1.66 -22.56
C THR A 393 -9.69 2.71 -22.00
N LEU A 394 -8.47 2.30 -21.62
CA LEU A 394 -7.45 3.23 -21.14
C LEU A 394 -7.18 4.25 -22.24
N SER A 395 -7.45 5.52 -21.93
CA SER A 395 -7.48 6.61 -22.91
C SER A 395 -7.02 7.92 -22.30
N ASP A 396 -6.67 8.87 -23.16
CA ASP A 396 -6.38 10.23 -22.73
C ASP A 396 -7.64 10.99 -22.27
N GLU A 397 -7.46 12.22 -21.80
CA GLU A 397 -8.56 13.10 -21.35
C GLU A 397 -9.62 13.37 -22.44
N SER A 398 -9.27 13.21 -23.72
CA SER A 398 -10.20 13.37 -24.84
C SER A 398 -11.00 12.10 -25.17
N GLY A 399 -10.64 10.98 -24.54
CA GLY A 399 -11.21 9.65 -24.77
C GLY A 399 -10.54 8.92 -25.95
N GLU A 400 -9.36 9.34 -26.41
CA GLU A 400 -8.60 8.62 -27.42
C GLU A 400 -7.84 7.45 -26.76
N PRO A 401 -8.07 6.18 -27.19
CA PRO A 401 -7.39 5.02 -26.62
C PRO A 401 -5.86 5.10 -26.73
N TYR A 402 -5.18 4.76 -25.64
CA TYR A 402 -3.74 4.61 -25.66
C TYR A 402 -3.32 3.38 -26.47
N ARG A 403 -2.25 3.56 -27.25
CA ARG A 403 -1.60 2.52 -28.06
C ARG A 403 -0.40 1.95 -27.31
N PHE A 404 -0.59 0.81 -26.66
CA PHE A 404 0.45 0.09 -25.94
C PHE A 404 1.29 -0.73 -26.90
N TYR A 405 2.55 -0.37 -27.07
CA TYR A 405 3.48 -1.18 -27.85
C TYR A 405 3.96 -2.36 -27.00
N LEU A 406 3.62 -3.57 -27.41
CA LEU A 406 4.02 -4.81 -26.75
C LEU A 406 4.79 -5.67 -27.74
N GLU A 407 5.86 -6.30 -27.27
CA GLU A 407 6.56 -7.34 -28.03
C GLU A 407 5.72 -8.62 -28.06
N ALA A 408 6.08 -9.61 -28.89
CA ALA A 408 5.46 -10.92 -28.81
C ALA A 408 6.07 -11.72 -27.66
N GLY A 409 5.25 -12.20 -26.73
CA GLY A 409 5.73 -12.99 -25.61
C GLY A 409 4.94 -12.73 -24.34
N THR A 410 5.54 -13.07 -23.22
CA THR A 410 4.95 -12.94 -21.90
C THR A 410 5.13 -11.54 -21.35
N HIS A 411 4.04 -10.96 -20.88
CA HIS A 411 3.97 -9.66 -20.26
C HIS A 411 3.29 -9.72 -18.90
N THR A 412 3.59 -8.74 -18.06
CA THR A 412 2.81 -8.47 -16.84
C THR A 412 2.18 -7.09 -16.89
N ILE A 413 0.99 -6.97 -16.30
CA ILE A 413 0.40 -5.68 -15.97
C ILE A 413 0.22 -5.62 -14.46
N ARG A 414 0.72 -4.56 -13.84
CA ARG A 414 0.62 -4.27 -12.42
C ARG A 414 -0.13 -2.98 -12.22
N MET A 415 -1.05 -2.97 -11.28
CA MET A 415 -1.74 -1.76 -10.84
C MET A 415 -1.41 -1.53 -9.37
N GLU A 416 -0.89 -0.34 -9.04
CA GLU A 416 -0.55 0.09 -7.68
C GLU A 416 -1.47 1.24 -7.26
N VAL A 417 -1.94 1.21 -6.01
CA VAL A 417 -2.72 2.31 -5.44
C VAL A 417 -1.82 3.50 -5.19
N VAL A 418 -2.17 4.65 -5.77
CA VAL A 418 -1.53 5.95 -5.55
C VAL A 418 -2.60 6.99 -5.24
N LEU A 419 -2.22 8.10 -4.61
CA LEU A 419 -3.16 9.22 -4.36
C LEU A 419 -3.30 10.16 -5.56
N GLY A 420 -2.36 10.15 -6.50
CA GLY A 420 -2.37 11.07 -7.64
C GLY A 420 -2.49 12.52 -7.19
N ASP A 421 -3.36 13.27 -7.85
CA ASP A 421 -3.57 14.70 -7.57
C ASP A 421 -4.18 14.99 -6.18
N PHE A 422 -4.80 13.98 -5.54
CA PHE A 422 -5.34 14.13 -4.18
C PHE A 422 -4.25 14.27 -3.12
N SER A 423 -3.01 13.83 -3.37
CA SER A 423 -1.95 13.90 -2.36
C SER A 423 -1.71 15.34 -1.87
N SER A 424 -1.65 16.29 -2.81
CA SER A 424 -1.50 17.72 -2.51
C SER A 424 -2.67 18.31 -1.73
N ILE A 425 -3.90 17.86 -2.02
CA ILE A 425 -5.12 18.33 -1.33
C ILE A 425 -5.13 17.81 0.10
N VAL A 426 -4.78 16.54 0.28
CA VAL A 426 -4.69 15.92 1.61
C VAL A 426 -3.65 16.63 2.47
N GLY A 427 -2.46 16.91 1.94
CA GLY A 427 -1.43 17.66 2.67
C GLY A 427 -1.90 19.04 3.14
N MET A 428 -2.60 19.79 2.28
CA MET A 428 -3.19 21.09 2.67
C MET A 428 -4.26 20.95 3.77
N VAL A 429 -5.14 19.95 3.67
CA VAL A 429 -6.19 19.74 4.69
C VAL A 429 -5.58 19.26 6.01
N GLU A 430 -4.53 18.46 5.99
CA GLU A 430 -3.80 18.04 7.18
C GLU A 430 -3.13 19.22 7.88
N GLU A 431 -2.42 20.08 7.13
CA GLU A 431 -1.85 21.32 7.66
C GLU A 431 -2.95 22.18 8.31
N ALA A 432 -4.09 22.35 7.63
CA ALA A 432 -5.22 23.07 8.19
C ALA A 432 -5.71 22.41 9.50
N VAL A 433 -5.86 21.09 9.55
CA VAL A 433 -6.28 20.36 10.77
C VAL A 433 -5.30 20.56 11.93
N GLN A 434 -3.99 20.55 11.67
CA GLN A 434 -2.98 20.82 12.70
C GLN A 434 -3.14 22.24 13.26
N ARG A 435 -3.21 23.25 12.38
CA ARG A 435 -3.40 24.67 12.77
C ARG A 435 -4.72 24.90 13.50
N LEU A 436 -5.80 24.25 13.06
CA LEU A 436 -7.10 24.28 13.75
C LEU A 436 -7.01 23.72 15.17
N ASN A 437 -6.27 22.62 15.37
CA ASN A 437 -6.06 22.07 16.70
C ASN A 437 -5.21 23.00 17.59
N ASP A 438 -4.22 23.70 17.04
CA ASP A 438 -3.43 24.71 17.78
C ASP A 438 -4.26 25.92 18.20
N ILE A 439 -5.10 26.41 17.29
CA ILE A 439 -6.07 27.47 17.59
C ILE A 439 -7.01 27.00 18.71
N TYR A 440 -7.61 25.81 18.58
CA TYR A 440 -8.47 25.23 19.61
C TYR A 440 -7.80 25.18 20.98
N ARG A 441 -6.57 24.64 21.05
CA ARG A 441 -5.79 24.51 22.29
C ARG A 441 -5.51 25.87 22.93
N ARG A 442 -5.16 26.89 22.15
CA ARG A 442 -4.91 28.24 22.66
C ARG A 442 -6.17 28.92 23.17
N VAL A 443 -7.30 28.77 22.47
CA VAL A 443 -8.58 29.34 22.89
C VAL A 443 -9.08 28.71 24.19
N ILE A 444 -9.10 27.38 24.30
CA ILE A 444 -9.60 26.70 25.52
C ILE A 444 -8.73 26.95 26.74
N LYS A 445 -7.47 27.37 26.57
CA LYS A 445 -6.62 27.81 27.68
C LYS A 445 -7.16 29.06 28.37
N ILE A 446 -7.89 29.91 27.64
CA ILE A 446 -8.53 31.13 28.15
C ILE A 446 -9.98 30.86 28.55
N THR A 447 -10.72 30.19 27.68
CA THR A 447 -12.19 30.07 27.78
C THR A 447 -12.65 28.82 28.53
N GLY A 448 -11.80 27.79 28.60
CA GLY A 448 -12.16 26.43 28.98
C GLY A 448 -12.87 25.67 27.86
N VAL A 449 -13.08 24.36 28.04
CA VAL A 449 -13.77 23.52 27.04
C VAL A 449 -15.29 23.72 27.00
N SER A 450 -15.85 24.42 27.99
CA SER A 450 -17.27 24.73 28.12
C SER A 450 -17.45 26.17 28.65
N PRO A 451 -17.16 27.19 27.84
CA PRO A 451 -17.19 28.58 28.26
C PRO A 451 -18.60 29.08 28.59
N ASP A 452 -18.67 30.07 29.49
CA ASP A 452 -19.90 30.78 29.81
C ASP A 452 -20.17 31.86 28.75
N ARG A 453 -21.28 31.74 28.03
CA ARG A 453 -21.65 32.64 26.92
C ARG A 453 -21.90 34.09 27.35
N TYR A 454 -22.08 34.36 28.64
CA TYR A 454 -22.34 35.70 29.15
C TYR A 454 -21.10 36.38 29.73
N ARG A 455 -19.95 35.70 29.71
CA ARG A 455 -18.69 36.24 30.19
C ARG A 455 -17.88 36.79 29.02
N ASP A 456 -17.35 38.00 29.20
CA ASP A 456 -16.32 38.55 28.35
C ASP A 456 -14.97 37.94 28.74
N TYR A 457 -14.38 37.18 27.83
CA TYR A 457 -13.08 36.51 28.00
C TYR A 457 -11.92 37.33 27.42
N GLN A 458 -12.21 38.46 26.76
CA GLN A 458 -11.24 39.31 26.09
C GLN A 458 -10.30 38.48 25.19
N ILE A 459 -10.88 37.66 24.30
CA ILE A 459 -10.13 36.67 23.53
C ILE A 459 -9.10 37.39 22.63
N GLU A 460 -9.51 38.45 21.94
CA GLU A 460 -8.62 39.24 21.08
C GLU A 460 -7.43 39.84 21.84
N ALA A 461 -7.69 40.37 23.04
CA ALA A 461 -6.63 40.96 23.87
C ALA A 461 -5.69 39.90 24.45
N SER A 462 -6.22 38.69 24.73
CA SER A 462 -5.47 37.58 25.30
C SER A 462 -4.66 36.82 24.25
N LEU A 463 -5.10 36.82 22.99
CA LEU A 463 -4.50 36.11 21.87
C LEU A 463 -4.38 37.03 20.63
N PRO A 464 -3.46 38.03 20.64
CA PRO A 464 -3.37 39.02 19.57
C PRO A 464 -3.08 38.46 18.17
N GLU A 465 -2.48 37.26 18.09
CA GLU A 465 -2.13 36.59 16.83
C GLU A 465 -3.26 35.71 16.26
N LEU A 466 -4.35 35.52 17.03
CA LEU A 466 -5.43 34.58 16.70
C LEU A 466 -6.05 34.84 15.33
N THR A 467 -6.39 36.10 15.03
CA THR A 467 -6.97 36.48 13.74
C THR A 467 -6.03 36.15 12.57
N GLY A 468 -4.72 36.35 12.74
CA GLY A 468 -3.73 36.01 11.72
C GLY A 468 -3.70 34.50 11.43
N ASP A 469 -3.74 33.69 12.48
CA ASP A 469 -3.76 32.23 12.36
C ASP A 469 -5.06 31.70 11.74
N LEU A 470 -6.20 32.29 12.09
CA LEU A 470 -7.49 31.97 11.48
C LEU A 470 -7.47 32.26 9.98
N ILE A 471 -6.97 33.43 9.57
CA ILE A 471 -6.85 33.83 8.15
C ILE A 471 -5.96 32.85 7.39
N ALA A 472 -4.76 32.55 7.91
CA ALA A 472 -3.83 31.65 7.25
C ALA A 472 -4.43 30.23 7.10
N THR A 473 -5.11 29.73 8.13
CA THR A 473 -5.78 28.42 8.09
C THR A 473 -6.94 28.41 7.08
N ARG A 474 -7.73 29.49 7.03
CA ARG A 474 -8.83 29.69 6.08
C ARG A 474 -8.31 29.73 4.64
N ASP A 475 -7.20 30.40 4.39
CA ASP A 475 -6.58 30.49 3.06
C ASP A 475 -6.07 29.14 2.57
N ILE A 476 -5.50 28.31 3.45
CA ILE A 476 -5.13 26.92 3.12
C ILE A 476 -6.35 26.10 2.73
N LEU A 477 -7.44 26.19 3.52
CA LEU A 477 -8.69 25.50 3.17
C LEU A 477 -9.26 25.98 1.84
N ASN A 478 -9.18 27.27 1.52
CA ASN A 478 -9.58 27.79 0.21
C ASN A 478 -8.74 27.18 -0.91
N ALA A 479 -7.42 27.14 -0.78
CA ALA A 479 -6.54 26.52 -1.77
C ALA A 479 -6.85 25.03 -1.97
N ALA A 480 -7.09 24.29 -0.87
CA ALA A 480 -7.51 22.89 -0.92
C ALA A 480 -8.85 22.72 -1.65
N ILE A 481 -9.83 23.59 -1.38
CA ILE A 481 -11.15 23.56 -2.03
C ILE A 481 -11.04 23.87 -3.53
N GLU A 482 -10.24 24.86 -3.91
CA GLU A 482 -10.01 25.21 -5.32
C GLU A 482 -9.35 24.06 -6.09
N ARG A 483 -8.36 23.40 -5.49
CA ARG A 483 -7.71 22.25 -6.10
C ARG A 483 -8.63 21.03 -6.18
N LEU A 484 -9.45 20.81 -5.17
CA LEU A 484 -10.50 19.78 -5.20
C LEU A 484 -11.51 20.03 -6.34
N ASP A 485 -11.86 21.27 -6.63
CA ASP A 485 -12.76 21.60 -7.76
C ASP A 485 -12.15 21.25 -9.12
N ILE A 486 -10.83 21.33 -9.26
CA ILE A 486 -10.11 20.97 -10.48
C ILE A 486 -10.12 19.45 -10.66
N VAL A 487 -9.79 18.70 -9.61
CA VAL A 487 -9.60 17.24 -9.66
C VAL A 487 -10.94 16.48 -9.65
N ALA A 488 -11.84 16.83 -8.73
CA ALA A 488 -13.09 16.10 -8.51
C ALA A 488 -14.33 16.73 -9.18
N GLY A 489 -14.18 17.93 -9.74
CA GLY A 489 -15.28 18.74 -10.23
C GLY A 489 -16.13 19.38 -9.12
N LYS A 490 -17.00 20.31 -9.52
CA LYS A 490 -17.70 21.24 -8.61
C LYS A 490 -18.79 20.62 -7.70
N ASN A 491 -19.19 19.38 -7.94
CA ASN A 491 -20.36 18.73 -7.30
C ASN A 491 -19.99 17.60 -6.32
N SER A 492 -18.78 17.62 -5.76
CA SER A 492 -18.35 16.61 -4.79
C SER A 492 -18.95 16.85 -3.40
N ASP A 493 -19.55 15.83 -2.78
CA ASP A 493 -20.01 15.88 -1.38
C ASP A 493 -18.84 16.00 -0.39
N LYS A 494 -17.64 15.56 -0.81
CA LYS A 494 -16.39 15.77 -0.08
C LYS A 494 -16.04 17.25 0.08
N LYS A 495 -16.51 18.14 -0.79
CA LYS A 495 -16.26 19.59 -0.69
C LYS A 495 -17.00 20.24 0.48
N THR A 496 -18.19 19.72 0.84
CA THR A 496 -19.08 20.34 1.84
C THR A 496 -18.43 20.41 3.23
N VAL A 497 -17.65 19.41 3.62
CA VAL A 497 -16.95 19.40 4.91
C VAL A 497 -15.94 20.55 5.00
N LEU A 498 -15.13 20.73 3.96
CA LEU A 498 -14.11 21.79 3.92
C LEU A 498 -14.75 23.18 3.87
N LEU A 499 -15.81 23.35 3.07
CA LEU A 499 -16.58 24.60 3.04
C LEU A 499 -17.16 24.96 4.41
N THR A 500 -17.72 23.99 5.14
CA THR A 500 -18.31 24.23 6.46
C THR A 500 -17.27 24.72 7.46
N MET A 501 -16.07 24.14 7.45
CA MET A 501 -14.98 24.60 8.31
C MET A 501 -14.49 25.99 7.89
N ARG A 502 -14.32 26.23 6.58
CA ARG A 502 -13.92 27.52 6.02
C ARG A 502 -14.90 28.63 6.39
N ASP A 503 -16.21 28.41 6.21
CA ASP A 503 -17.27 29.36 6.56
C ASP A 503 -17.24 29.67 8.07
N GLN A 504 -17.04 28.66 8.91
CA GLN A 504 -16.90 28.86 10.36
C GLN A 504 -15.65 29.68 10.72
N LEU A 505 -14.56 29.55 9.96
CA LEU A 505 -13.38 30.41 10.15
C LEU A 505 -13.67 31.85 9.72
N ASP A 506 -14.38 32.07 8.62
CA ASP A 506 -14.78 33.41 8.18
C ASP A 506 -15.60 34.11 9.29
N ASP A 507 -16.57 33.42 9.92
CA ASP A 507 -17.34 33.96 11.05
C ASP A 507 -16.45 34.33 12.26
N LEU A 508 -15.47 33.48 12.60
CA LEU A 508 -14.55 33.71 13.71
C LEU A 508 -13.52 34.79 13.43
N ILE A 509 -13.20 35.06 12.17
CA ILE A 509 -12.33 36.16 11.74
C ILE A 509 -13.07 37.50 11.91
N GLU A 510 -14.38 37.53 11.66
CA GLU A 510 -15.20 38.73 11.87
C GLU A 510 -15.33 39.09 13.37
N ASP A 511 -15.52 38.10 14.24
CA ASP A 511 -15.59 38.27 15.68
C ASP A 511 -14.95 37.08 16.43
N ASN A 512 -13.78 37.31 17.04
CA ASN A 512 -13.09 36.25 17.79
C ASN A 512 -13.85 35.83 19.06
N ASP A 513 -14.68 36.70 19.65
CA ASP A 513 -15.40 36.36 20.88
C ASP A 513 -16.50 35.31 20.61
N ASP A 514 -16.90 35.10 19.35
CA ASP A 514 -17.84 34.06 18.95
C ASP A 514 -17.34 32.63 19.19
N PHE A 515 -16.05 32.45 19.47
CA PHE A 515 -15.52 31.18 19.98
C PHE A 515 -16.33 30.65 21.16
N VAL A 516 -16.82 31.51 22.08
CA VAL A 516 -17.62 31.04 23.23
C VAL A 516 -18.96 30.42 22.83
N LYS A 517 -19.48 30.77 21.64
CA LYS A 517 -20.72 30.25 21.08
C LYS A 517 -20.48 28.94 20.31
N VAL A 518 -19.36 28.84 19.60
CA VAL A 518 -19.13 27.79 18.60
C VAL A 518 -18.00 26.79 18.94
N ILE A 519 -17.36 26.87 20.11
CA ILE A 519 -16.23 25.99 20.47
C ILE A 519 -16.54 24.49 20.32
N SER A 520 -17.78 24.08 20.62
CA SER A 520 -18.23 22.69 20.47
C SER A 520 -18.37 22.28 19.01
N SER A 521 -18.97 23.13 18.16
CA SER A 521 -19.09 22.85 16.72
C SER A 521 -17.74 22.97 16.02
N TYR A 522 -16.86 23.87 16.47
CA TYR A 522 -15.48 23.97 16.00
C TYR A 522 -14.77 22.63 16.15
N LYS A 523 -14.75 22.05 17.36
CA LYS A 523 -14.16 20.72 17.60
C LYS A 523 -14.76 19.63 16.72
N VAL A 524 -16.08 19.66 16.48
CA VAL A 524 -16.76 18.70 15.60
C VAL A 524 -16.30 18.87 14.15
N ASN A 525 -16.20 20.11 13.67
CA ASN A 525 -15.77 20.42 12.31
C ASN A 525 -14.29 20.09 12.08
N VAL A 526 -13.41 20.35 13.05
CA VAL A 526 -12.00 19.90 13.01
C VAL A 526 -11.93 18.37 12.87
N ARG A 527 -12.71 17.63 13.67
CA ARG A 527 -12.79 16.17 13.53
C ARG A 527 -13.34 15.75 12.17
N ALA A 528 -14.30 16.48 11.61
CA ALA A 528 -14.84 16.20 10.30
C ALA A 528 -13.78 16.37 9.20
N CYS A 529 -12.93 17.42 9.26
CA CYS A 529 -11.78 17.59 8.38
C CYS A 529 -10.75 16.45 8.54
N GLY A 530 -10.48 16.00 9.76
CA GLY A 530 -9.62 14.83 9.99
C GLY A 530 -10.20 13.53 9.39
N ASN A 531 -11.50 13.29 9.57
CA ASN A 531 -12.19 12.16 8.95
C ASN A 531 -12.19 12.26 7.41
N TRP A 532 -12.29 13.48 6.87
CA TRP A 532 -12.23 13.71 5.43
C TRP A 532 -10.93 13.20 4.83
N ILE A 533 -9.78 13.44 5.49
CA ILE A 533 -8.47 12.92 5.07
C ILE A 533 -8.54 11.39 4.92
N THR A 534 -9.01 10.69 5.96
CA THR A 534 -9.10 9.22 5.95
C THR A 534 -10.01 8.67 4.83
N GLN A 535 -11.01 9.44 4.40
CA GLN A 535 -11.93 9.05 3.33
C GLN A 535 -11.39 9.31 1.93
N VAL A 536 -10.41 10.22 1.79
CA VAL A 536 -9.81 10.58 0.49
C VAL A 536 -8.56 9.74 0.22
N ILE A 537 -7.77 9.44 1.25
CA ILE A 537 -6.62 8.54 1.12
C ILE A 537 -7.04 7.10 0.78
N SER A 538 -8.29 6.74 1.08
CA SER A 538 -8.87 5.45 0.72
C SER A 538 -9.25 5.44 -0.77
N GLN A 539 -8.56 4.60 -1.55
CA GLN A 539 -8.65 4.55 -3.02
C GLN A 539 -9.21 3.20 -3.54
N PRO A 540 -10.43 2.78 -3.17
CA PRO A 540 -10.99 1.46 -3.53
C PRO A 540 -11.39 1.35 -5.00
N LEU A 541 -10.98 0.27 -5.66
CA LEU A 541 -11.37 -0.09 -7.04
C LEU A 541 -11.60 -1.59 -7.11
N ALA A 542 -12.74 -2.02 -7.67
CA ALA A 542 -12.98 -3.42 -8.01
C ALA A 542 -12.76 -3.66 -9.50
N ILE A 543 -12.13 -4.79 -9.84
CA ILE A 543 -11.93 -5.21 -11.23
C ILE A 543 -12.51 -6.61 -11.39
N ASP A 544 -13.25 -6.81 -12.48
CA ASP A 544 -13.77 -8.10 -12.92
C ASP A 544 -12.84 -8.72 -13.95
N SER A 545 -12.51 -7.96 -14.99
CA SER A 545 -11.66 -8.43 -16.07
C SER A 545 -11.05 -7.26 -16.82
N PHE A 546 -10.05 -7.53 -17.64
CA PHE A 546 -9.57 -6.60 -18.64
C PHE A 546 -9.12 -7.34 -19.89
N SER A 547 -9.05 -6.63 -21.00
CA SER A 547 -8.78 -7.17 -22.32
C SER A 547 -7.65 -6.40 -22.98
N VAL A 548 -6.64 -7.11 -23.47
CA VAL A 548 -5.58 -6.59 -24.32
C VAL A 548 -5.94 -6.97 -25.76
N HIS A 549 -6.29 -6.00 -26.59
CA HIS A 549 -6.88 -6.26 -27.90
C HIS A 549 -6.35 -5.33 -28.99
N SER A 550 -6.51 -5.75 -30.25
CA SER A 550 -6.21 -4.93 -31.41
C SER A 550 -7.22 -3.79 -31.57
N ALA A 551 -6.80 -2.69 -32.20
CA ALA A 551 -7.62 -1.52 -32.50
C ALA A 551 -8.92 -1.82 -33.25
N ASP A 552 -8.84 -2.82 -34.13
CA ASP A 552 -9.90 -3.23 -35.06
C ASP A 552 -10.80 -4.32 -34.48
N THR A 553 -10.58 -4.71 -33.22
CA THR A 553 -11.20 -5.85 -32.57
C THR A 553 -11.93 -5.41 -31.30
N ASP A 554 -13.13 -5.95 -31.08
CA ASP A 554 -13.88 -5.71 -29.84
C ASP A 554 -13.13 -6.29 -28.63
N SER A 555 -13.19 -5.61 -27.48
CA SER A 555 -12.55 -6.08 -26.25
C SER A 555 -13.00 -7.49 -25.82
N GLY A 556 -14.17 -7.94 -26.28
CA GLY A 556 -14.84 -9.17 -25.86
C GLY A 556 -15.45 -9.11 -24.46
N ILE A 557 -15.32 -7.98 -23.78
CA ILE A 557 -16.05 -7.67 -22.57
C ILE A 557 -17.39 -7.09 -23.00
N SER A 558 -18.48 -7.77 -22.67
CA SER A 558 -19.81 -7.41 -23.16
C SER A 558 -20.70 -6.80 -22.07
N LYS A 559 -21.35 -5.67 -22.37
CA LYS A 559 -22.44 -5.16 -21.54
C LYS A 559 -23.68 -6.04 -21.71
N SER A 560 -24.34 -6.34 -20.60
CA SER A 560 -25.62 -7.02 -20.60
C SER A 560 -26.75 -6.02 -20.86
N GLY A 561 -27.57 -6.30 -21.86
CA GLY A 561 -28.77 -5.51 -22.12
C GLY A 561 -29.77 -5.54 -20.96
N PHE A 562 -30.71 -4.58 -20.95
CA PHE A 562 -31.71 -4.40 -19.89
C PHE A 562 -32.47 -5.69 -19.53
N PHE A 563 -32.91 -6.45 -20.53
CA PHE A 563 -33.68 -7.68 -20.30
C PHE A 563 -32.85 -8.80 -19.65
N LYS A 564 -31.55 -8.90 -19.97
CA LYS A 564 -30.66 -9.88 -19.34
C LYS A 564 -30.43 -9.51 -17.86
N ARG A 565 -30.26 -8.22 -17.55
CA ARG A 565 -30.17 -7.72 -16.17
C ARG A 565 -31.46 -7.99 -15.38
N ALA A 566 -32.62 -7.68 -15.95
CA ALA A 566 -33.91 -7.95 -15.31
C ALA A 566 -34.16 -9.45 -15.07
N GLY A 567 -33.83 -10.30 -16.05
CA GLY A 567 -33.92 -11.74 -15.90
C GLY A 567 -32.99 -12.29 -14.82
N HIS A 568 -31.75 -11.78 -14.73
CA HIS A 568 -30.80 -12.13 -13.68
C HIS A 568 -31.32 -11.76 -12.29
N GLU A 569 -31.85 -10.55 -12.13
CA GLU A 569 -32.43 -10.08 -10.86
C GLU A 569 -33.63 -10.92 -10.41
N ILE A 570 -34.56 -11.23 -11.34
CA ILE A 570 -35.70 -12.12 -11.04
C ILE A 570 -35.20 -13.51 -10.65
N SER A 571 -34.20 -14.04 -11.36
CA SER A 571 -33.61 -15.34 -11.06
C SER A 571 -32.93 -15.34 -9.70
N ARG A 572 -32.16 -14.30 -9.36
CA ARG A 572 -31.47 -14.16 -8.06
C ARG A 572 -32.49 -14.05 -6.94
N LEU A 573 -33.55 -13.28 -7.12
CA LEU A 573 -34.66 -13.18 -6.17
C LEU A 573 -35.33 -14.55 -5.96
N PHE A 574 -35.63 -15.28 -7.03
CA PHE A 574 -36.20 -16.63 -6.92
C PHE A 574 -35.29 -17.57 -6.13
N TYR A 575 -33.99 -17.60 -6.45
CA TYR A 575 -33.04 -18.44 -5.73
C TYR A 575 -32.86 -18.01 -4.26
N SER A 576 -32.99 -16.73 -3.93
CA SER A 576 -32.93 -16.27 -2.53
C SER A 576 -34.04 -16.82 -1.64
N PHE A 577 -35.15 -17.31 -2.20
CA PHE A 577 -36.20 -18.00 -1.45
C PHE A 577 -35.96 -19.50 -1.26
N ILE A 578 -35.08 -20.10 -2.06
CA ILE A 578 -34.89 -21.56 -2.13
C ILE A 578 -33.51 -21.97 -1.61
N ILE A 579 -32.53 -21.09 -1.73
CA ILE A 579 -31.15 -21.30 -1.30
C ILE A 579 -30.90 -20.41 -0.09
N ASP A 580 -30.59 -21.05 1.04
CA ASP A 580 -30.17 -20.35 2.24
C ASP A 580 -28.69 -19.99 2.14
N TYR A 581 -28.40 -18.85 1.51
CA TYR A 581 -27.03 -18.36 1.38
C TYR A 581 -26.35 -18.12 2.73
N ASN A 582 -27.09 -18.01 3.84
CA ASN A 582 -26.52 -17.79 5.17
C ASN A 582 -25.98 -19.08 5.82
N GLN A 583 -26.28 -20.25 5.24
CA GLN A 583 -25.66 -21.51 5.64
C GLN A 583 -24.29 -21.67 5.01
N ILE A 584 -23.27 -21.84 5.86
CA ILE A 584 -21.90 -22.06 5.44
C ILE A 584 -21.60 -23.56 5.58
N GLY A 585 -21.99 -24.32 4.56
CA GLY A 585 -21.68 -25.74 4.25
C GLY A 585 -21.87 -26.85 5.30
N SER A 586 -21.76 -28.10 4.81
CA SER A 586 -21.89 -29.41 5.49
C SER A 586 -23.15 -29.61 6.34
N VAL A 587 -24.29 -29.83 5.67
CA VAL A 587 -25.34 -30.68 6.23
C VAL A 587 -24.77 -32.10 6.23
N ALA A 588 -24.58 -32.71 7.39
CA ALA A 588 -24.18 -34.12 7.45
C ALA A 588 -25.23 -34.96 6.70
N GLU A 589 -24.80 -35.70 5.66
CA GLU A 589 -25.71 -36.58 4.90
C GLU A 589 -26.09 -37.83 5.70
N ASP A 590 -25.32 -38.17 6.74
CA ASP A 590 -25.61 -39.31 7.63
C ASP A 590 -26.56 -38.92 8.75
N LYS A 591 -27.72 -39.59 8.80
CA LYS A 591 -28.78 -39.44 9.82
C LYS A 591 -28.34 -39.78 11.25
N ASP A 592 -27.14 -40.33 11.43
CA ASP A 592 -26.58 -40.73 12.74
C ASP A 592 -25.51 -39.76 13.28
N THR A 593 -25.16 -38.70 12.54
CA THR A 593 -24.18 -37.70 13.00
C THR A 593 -24.89 -36.63 13.82
N LYS A 594 -24.46 -36.42 15.07
CA LYS A 594 -24.98 -35.30 15.89
C LYS A 594 -24.55 -33.99 15.24
N VAL A 595 -25.53 -33.18 14.83
CA VAL A 595 -25.31 -31.84 14.27
C VAL A 595 -25.75 -30.81 15.30
N ILE A 596 -24.90 -29.81 15.55
CA ILE A 596 -25.26 -28.62 16.33
C ILE A 596 -25.32 -27.39 15.41
N THR A 597 -26.21 -26.46 15.69
CA THR A 597 -26.35 -25.19 14.98
C THR A 597 -25.62 -24.08 15.73
N LEU A 598 -24.66 -23.46 15.05
CA LEU A 598 -23.88 -22.33 15.55
C LEU A 598 -24.28 -21.05 14.83
N TRP A 599 -24.80 -20.06 15.54
CA TRP A 599 -24.99 -18.73 14.99
C TRP A 599 -23.80 -17.82 15.25
N ILE A 600 -23.43 -17.06 14.23
CA ILE A 600 -22.33 -16.10 14.28
C ILE A 600 -22.84 -14.73 13.82
N GLY A 601 -22.51 -13.69 14.60
CA GLY A 601 -22.93 -12.31 14.35
C GLY A 601 -21.93 -11.48 13.56
N SER A 602 -20.72 -11.99 13.33
CA SER A 602 -19.71 -11.35 12.49
C SER A 602 -19.95 -11.60 10.99
N GLY A 603 -19.23 -10.87 10.14
CA GLY A 603 -19.25 -11.08 8.70
C GLY A 603 -18.82 -12.49 8.24
N ARG A 604 -19.20 -12.85 7.01
CA ARG A 604 -18.97 -14.16 6.37
C ARG A 604 -17.54 -14.66 6.43
N ASP A 605 -16.58 -13.75 6.30
CA ASP A 605 -15.17 -14.07 6.37
C ASP A 605 -14.77 -14.70 7.70
N GLN A 606 -15.24 -14.13 8.80
CA GLN A 606 -14.98 -14.64 10.14
C GLN A 606 -15.70 -15.97 10.35
N ALA A 607 -16.92 -16.12 9.82
CA ALA A 607 -17.66 -17.37 9.91
C ALA A 607 -16.99 -18.51 9.11
N ASN A 608 -16.41 -18.23 7.95
CA ASN A 608 -15.63 -19.20 7.16
C ASN A 608 -14.36 -19.65 7.91
N VAL A 609 -13.64 -18.72 8.56
CA VAL A 609 -12.46 -19.06 9.39
C VAL A 609 -12.88 -19.92 10.58
N ILE A 610 -13.92 -19.51 11.30
CA ILE A 610 -14.48 -20.26 12.43
C ILE A 610 -14.90 -21.65 11.97
N LYS A 611 -15.50 -21.77 10.77
CA LYS A 611 -15.82 -23.07 10.19
C LYS A 611 -14.58 -23.91 9.90
N SER A 612 -13.56 -23.38 9.21
CA SER A 612 -12.32 -24.13 8.94
C SER A 612 -11.71 -24.65 10.24
N LEU A 613 -11.65 -23.81 11.27
CA LEU A 613 -11.19 -24.21 12.59
C LEU A 613 -12.08 -25.28 13.22
N ILE A 614 -13.40 -25.17 13.09
CA ILE A 614 -14.34 -26.19 13.58
C ILE A 614 -14.09 -27.52 12.87
N ASP A 615 -14.01 -27.53 11.54
CA ASP A 615 -13.82 -28.75 10.76
C ASP A 615 -12.45 -29.38 11.06
N GLU A 616 -11.38 -28.58 11.08
CA GLU A 616 -10.01 -29.02 11.36
C GLU A 616 -9.81 -29.52 12.79
N THR A 617 -10.47 -28.91 13.79
CA THR A 617 -10.19 -29.18 15.21
C THR A 617 -11.37 -29.81 15.94
N PHE A 618 -12.54 -29.18 15.94
CA PHE A 618 -13.68 -29.59 16.75
C PHE A 618 -14.36 -30.83 16.18
N THR A 619 -14.75 -30.79 14.91
CA THR A 619 -15.40 -31.89 14.20
C THR A 619 -14.46 -33.09 14.12
N ASN A 620 -13.19 -32.88 13.72
CA ASN A 620 -12.18 -33.94 13.67
C ASN A 620 -11.93 -34.62 15.03
N LYS A 621 -11.94 -33.87 16.14
CA LYS A 621 -11.67 -34.44 17.48
C LYS A 621 -12.89 -35.08 18.12
N ASN A 622 -14.09 -34.53 17.92
CA ASN A 622 -15.30 -34.92 18.64
C ASN A 622 -16.30 -35.72 17.80
N GLY A 623 -16.14 -35.75 16.47
CA GLY A 623 -17.08 -36.39 15.55
C GLY A 623 -18.46 -35.73 15.50
N ILE A 624 -18.59 -34.49 15.99
CA ILE A 624 -19.84 -33.72 15.99
C ILE A 624 -19.76 -32.70 14.86
N SER A 625 -20.72 -32.71 13.95
CA SER A 625 -20.81 -31.72 12.88
C SER A 625 -21.43 -30.42 13.39
N VAL A 626 -21.00 -29.29 12.83
CA VAL A 626 -21.53 -27.97 13.20
C VAL A 626 -22.06 -27.28 11.95
N ASN A 627 -23.34 -26.93 11.98
CA ASN A 627 -23.96 -26.09 10.98
C ASN A 627 -23.74 -24.62 11.36
N VAL A 628 -22.87 -23.92 10.62
CA VAL A 628 -22.55 -22.52 10.88
C VAL A 628 -23.49 -21.63 10.08
N GLN A 629 -24.25 -20.78 10.78
CA GLN A 629 -25.19 -19.83 10.19
C GLN A 629 -24.82 -18.39 10.53
N LEU A 630 -24.85 -17.55 9.51
CA LEU A 630 -24.66 -16.11 9.68
C LEU A 630 -25.98 -15.42 9.94
N VAL A 631 -26.13 -14.82 11.12
CA VAL A 631 -27.42 -14.27 11.56
C VAL A 631 -27.19 -12.93 12.24
N ASP A 632 -28.10 -11.97 11.98
CA ASP A 632 -28.16 -10.75 12.78
C ASP A 632 -28.50 -11.11 14.24
N MET A 633 -27.53 -10.91 15.13
CA MET A 633 -27.63 -11.24 16.55
C MET A 633 -28.72 -10.45 17.28
N SER A 634 -29.26 -9.38 16.69
CA SER A 634 -30.46 -8.70 17.20
C SER A 634 -31.70 -9.62 17.23
N THR A 635 -31.70 -10.68 16.41
CA THR A 635 -32.80 -11.64 16.29
C THR A 635 -32.68 -12.84 17.23
N LEU A 636 -31.49 -13.06 17.83
CA LEU A 636 -31.19 -14.22 18.68
C LEU A 636 -32.20 -14.43 19.80
N LEU A 637 -32.54 -13.36 20.55
CA LEU A 637 -33.49 -13.44 21.65
C LEU A 637 -34.90 -13.81 21.16
N LYS A 638 -35.34 -13.21 20.04
CA LYS A 638 -36.67 -13.48 19.46
C LYS A 638 -36.77 -14.93 18.99
N ALA A 639 -35.74 -15.43 18.29
CA ALA A 639 -35.67 -16.81 17.81
C ALA A 639 -35.66 -17.83 18.97
N THR A 640 -34.89 -17.55 20.02
CA THR A 640 -34.84 -18.39 21.22
C THR A 640 -36.20 -18.47 21.92
N LEU A 641 -36.92 -17.35 22.03
CA LEU A 641 -38.25 -17.30 22.67
C LEU A 641 -39.31 -18.12 21.94
N VAL A 642 -39.21 -18.25 20.61
CA VAL A 642 -40.15 -19.05 19.81
C VAL A 642 -39.68 -20.51 19.60
N GLY A 643 -38.57 -20.90 20.23
CA GLY A 643 -38.02 -22.26 20.14
C GLY A 643 -37.22 -22.57 18.87
N GLU A 644 -36.89 -21.55 18.08
CA GLU A 644 -36.15 -21.65 16.81
C GLU A 644 -34.73 -21.04 16.92
N GLY A 645 -34.20 -20.94 18.14
CA GLY A 645 -32.84 -20.44 18.39
C GLY A 645 -31.77 -21.50 18.08
N PRO A 646 -30.50 -21.09 17.92
CA PRO A 646 -29.38 -22.01 17.71
C PRO A 646 -29.03 -22.79 18.98
N ASP A 647 -28.26 -23.88 18.82
CA ASP A 647 -27.66 -24.60 19.97
C ASP A 647 -26.58 -23.75 20.65
N VAL A 648 -25.80 -23.01 19.86
CA VAL A 648 -24.72 -22.14 20.33
C VAL A 648 -24.75 -20.83 19.54
N ALA A 649 -24.53 -19.71 20.23
CA ALA A 649 -24.28 -18.42 19.60
C ALA A 649 -22.97 -17.84 20.15
N ILE A 650 -22.11 -17.33 19.27
CA ILE A 650 -20.83 -16.71 19.64
C ILE A 650 -20.79 -15.25 19.21
N GLN A 651 -19.86 -14.48 19.80
CA GLN A 651 -19.77 -13.02 19.64
C GLN A 651 -21.04 -12.27 20.03
N VAL A 652 -21.79 -12.83 20.98
CA VAL A 652 -22.95 -12.15 21.57
C VAL A 652 -22.43 -11.01 22.44
N ALA A 653 -22.71 -9.77 22.04
CA ALA A 653 -22.37 -8.60 22.84
C ALA A 653 -23.04 -8.69 24.22
N ASN A 654 -22.31 -8.32 25.27
CA ASN A 654 -22.75 -8.42 26.68
C ASN A 654 -24.00 -7.56 27.00
N THR A 655 -24.48 -6.77 26.04
CA THR A 655 -25.66 -5.90 26.12
C THR A 655 -26.95 -6.54 25.60
N ASN A 656 -26.88 -7.69 24.91
CA ASN A 656 -28.07 -8.34 24.32
C ASN A 656 -28.85 -9.21 25.32
N GLY A 657 -28.32 -9.36 26.54
CA GLY A 657 -29.03 -9.91 27.67
C GLY A 657 -29.57 -8.80 28.57
N ILE A 658 -30.64 -8.11 28.17
CA ILE A 658 -31.47 -7.43 29.17
C ILE A 658 -32.28 -8.51 29.88
N ALA A 659 -31.65 -9.14 30.88
CA ALA A 659 -32.36 -9.72 32.00
C ALA A 659 -32.83 -8.56 32.88
N GLY A 660 -34.01 -8.06 32.58
CA GLY A 660 -34.68 -7.00 33.33
C GLY A 660 -36.18 -7.09 33.06
N ALA A 661 -36.82 -8.02 33.74
CA ALA A 661 -38.24 -7.89 34.09
C ALA A 661 -38.44 -6.73 35.06
#